data_AF-A0A174T838-F1
#
_entry.id   AF-A0A174T838-F1
#
_cell.length_a   1.000
_cell.length_b   1.000
_cell.length_c   1.000
_cell.angle_alpha   90.00
_cell.angle_beta   90.00
_cell.angle_gamma   90.00
#
_symmetry.space_group_name_H-M   'P 1'
#
loop_
_entity.id
_entity.type
_entity.pdbx_description
1 polymer ?
#
loop_
_entity_poly.entity_id
_entity_poly.type
_entity_poly.pdbx_seq_one_letter_code
_entity_poly.pdbx_strand_id
1 'polypeptide(L)'
;MNDKIHKALGIFLDAMRPFVVSFLQQHFPNEPWEGLFFARLKPARQTTWNQAMRAQGENQSCMYFIDYNNLPDFAIGFKRELGLEFENLDKANKFISYLQELKDIRNKCNHYQALDNEEIEGAYLYIKQAAKLMKMDELVTEIDNIKGQTQTIVQPTATIPQPVTNIQVNALREDAPIPAWFTNVYPHYDIRNSALDESVFAANLSEVALGIGQEVYSNPTMFFEKTYVTAGLRDIANRVIRALNGEESENRVVSLQTGFGGGKTHTLISLFHIANAGRSLLNSAYTANLLQEGVVPNFDNAKVAVFTNNTTDVVQGRTTNEGITIYTLWGELAYQLGGVEGYNKVRANDESRTAPTSSIFKPILEQHTPSLILVDELADYCNKANGTIVGKGTLYTQTVSFLQTLTESVAAVPKCVLIATLPASATEVASSEIGQQILSSLENRIVRVGTGIKPVDDEEIFEVVRRRLFENVGNPEVIEQVLTRYKNTYHNRRSDLPVEADRTDYINKMRKAYPFHPELIDMFRLKWGNDSRFQRTRGVLRLLASIIKDLWNRRGSLSGSQALIHTSDVNLTNLPTLTSTITSLMGSQWETVMHADIIGTSSNAYKIDNEDPQSNTFKYNLAQGIATTLLMGSIGGSQSKGLSIEQLKLCMLRPSAFQHSEINNALNKLERVAYYLYATNVGTKSYWFQAKPNINILINSAKSEVSANDVKAEILKRLNSQINGNSQLRVLINPSSDVPEQKTLTLVILSPDYATQATSISKKVENHVEQIATKKGTSQRIFRNTIFYLTCSESQLGLLQSKLTEYLACERVQHEYSGQLDTDQKRDIADKKNEANAQANAQLISVYNIAMRYSVTDGLEAVELRDFARDMQTQITEKLLDAIIEEEWLIRSIGIGTLKTNRLYPTIDSPINVTALYEAFLQYDDKPMITSRDAVVNTIQKYCYNGEFNVAFGEEGNYSRIYHREDVFGLNIEDRQYWLVDKSVMPKHEELSNTEADTSTGSEIPATDTAEGQSGETPVPIVRKFKSIKVSGKVPVEQWTQLFSSFVVPLSQNNLEIEVSFKAKSTSSKPLDESAQIYKVVKESAQQLGLKLEEE
;
A
#
# COMPACT_ATOMS: atom_id res chain seq x y z
N MET A 1 9.87 50.11 -28.01
CA MET A 1 8.46 50.36 -28.37
C MET A 1 7.79 49.11 -28.94
N ASN A 2 8.45 48.38 -29.86
CA ASN A 2 7.91 47.16 -30.49
C ASN A 2 7.58 46.02 -29.51
N ASP A 3 8.32 45.85 -28.40
CA ASP A 3 8.14 44.72 -27.47
C ASP A 3 6.70 44.59 -26.90
N LYS A 4 6.04 45.70 -26.62
CA LYS A 4 4.65 45.67 -26.12
C LYS A 4 3.66 45.22 -27.19
N ILE A 5 3.87 45.64 -28.45
CA ILE A 5 3.07 45.19 -29.60
C ILE A 5 3.24 43.68 -29.77
N HIS A 6 4.48 43.18 -29.69
CA HIS A 6 4.74 41.74 -29.82
C HIS A 6 3.99 40.95 -28.75
N LYS A 7 4.00 41.43 -27.51
CA LYS A 7 3.25 40.81 -26.40
C LYS A 7 1.74 40.83 -26.64
N ALA A 8 1.20 41.97 -27.08
CA ALA A 8 -0.21 42.12 -27.41
C ALA A 8 -0.65 41.19 -28.56
N LEU A 9 0.16 41.09 -29.62
CA LEU A 9 -0.08 40.19 -30.74
C LEU A 9 -0.04 38.72 -30.32
N GLY A 10 0.90 38.33 -29.46
CA GLY A 10 0.98 36.97 -28.94
C GLY A 10 -0.25 36.56 -28.13
N ILE A 11 -0.65 37.41 -27.16
CA ILE A 11 -1.84 37.15 -26.32
C ILE A 11 -3.12 37.11 -27.15
N PHE A 12 -3.24 37.98 -28.16
CA PHE A 12 -4.36 37.92 -29.10
C PHE A 12 -4.38 36.60 -29.88
N LEU A 13 -3.23 36.11 -30.36
CA LEU A 13 -3.16 34.83 -31.06
C LEU A 13 -3.55 33.67 -30.15
N ASP A 14 -3.04 33.65 -28.92
CA ASP A 14 -3.36 32.62 -27.93
C ASP A 14 -4.86 32.60 -27.58
N ALA A 15 -5.54 33.74 -27.63
CA ALA A 15 -6.99 33.82 -27.49
C ALA A 15 -7.76 33.45 -28.78
N MET A 16 -7.18 33.73 -29.96
CA MET A 16 -7.77 33.39 -31.26
C MET A 16 -7.82 31.89 -31.52
N ARG A 17 -6.80 31.13 -31.12
CA ARG A 17 -6.78 29.67 -31.33
C ARG A 17 -8.01 28.96 -30.74
N PRO A 18 -8.36 29.12 -29.44
CA PRO A 18 -9.50 28.40 -28.85
C PRO A 18 -10.82 28.92 -29.43
N PHE A 19 -10.89 30.19 -29.77
CA PHE A 19 -12.05 30.76 -30.46
C PHE A 19 -12.29 30.08 -31.80
N VAL A 20 -11.27 29.92 -32.65
CA VAL A 20 -11.41 29.25 -33.96
C VAL A 20 -11.87 27.81 -33.81
N VAL A 21 -11.27 27.05 -32.88
CA VAL A 21 -11.63 25.65 -32.64
C VAL A 21 -13.08 25.54 -32.14
N SER A 22 -13.43 26.32 -31.11
CA SER A 22 -14.79 26.34 -30.54
C SER A 22 -15.83 26.76 -31.58
N PHE A 23 -15.51 27.76 -32.40
CA PHE A 23 -16.38 28.24 -33.48
C PHE A 23 -16.64 27.14 -34.51
N LEU A 24 -15.60 26.45 -34.98
CA LEU A 24 -15.75 25.37 -35.96
C LEU A 24 -16.53 24.19 -35.37
N GLN A 25 -16.26 23.79 -34.13
CA GLN A 25 -16.97 22.70 -33.45
C GLN A 25 -18.45 23.03 -33.20
N GLN A 26 -18.77 24.29 -32.90
CA GLN A 26 -20.14 24.72 -32.65
C GLN A 26 -20.99 24.79 -33.93
N HIS A 27 -20.42 25.29 -35.03
CA HIS A 27 -21.13 25.41 -36.31
C HIS A 27 -21.10 24.10 -37.13
N PHE A 28 -20.12 23.23 -36.89
CA PHE A 28 -19.94 21.95 -37.61
C PHE A 28 -19.64 20.77 -36.64
N PRO A 29 -20.61 20.36 -35.79
CA PRO A 29 -20.35 19.40 -34.70
C PRO A 29 -20.03 17.97 -35.15
N ASN A 30 -20.35 17.61 -36.40
CA ASN A 30 -20.15 16.26 -36.94
C ASN A 30 -18.87 16.11 -37.78
N GLU A 31 -18.09 17.18 -37.93
CA GLU A 31 -16.88 17.19 -38.73
C GLU A 31 -15.66 17.57 -37.88
N PRO A 32 -14.51 16.90 -38.04
CA PRO A 32 -13.29 17.29 -37.35
C PRO A 32 -12.85 18.68 -37.81
N TRP A 33 -12.66 19.61 -36.87
CA TRP A 33 -12.34 21.01 -37.14
C TRP A 33 -11.04 21.17 -37.94
N GLU A 34 -10.08 20.24 -37.77
CA GLU A 34 -8.80 20.22 -38.47
C GLU A 34 -8.98 20.10 -39.98
N GLY A 35 -9.88 19.20 -40.40
CA GLY A 35 -10.17 18.97 -41.82
C GLY A 35 -10.86 20.18 -42.46
N LEU A 36 -11.82 20.77 -41.74
CA LEU A 36 -12.53 21.99 -42.15
C LEU A 36 -11.57 23.17 -42.33
N PHE A 37 -10.68 23.39 -41.36
CA PHE A 37 -9.69 24.45 -41.41
C PHE A 37 -8.70 24.22 -42.57
N PHE A 38 -8.15 23.01 -42.70
CA PHE A 38 -7.19 22.64 -43.74
C PHE A 38 -7.74 22.84 -45.16
N ALA A 39 -9.00 22.47 -45.40
CA ALA A 39 -9.65 22.61 -46.70
C ALA A 39 -9.76 24.07 -47.17
N ARG A 40 -9.70 25.05 -46.26
CA ARG A 40 -9.76 26.49 -46.56
C ARG A 40 -8.40 27.15 -46.69
N LEU A 41 -7.31 26.45 -46.39
CA LEU A 41 -5.94 26.95 -46.56
C LEU A 41 -5.54 26.99 -48.04
N LYS A 42 -4.67 27.93 -48.40
CA LYS A 42 -4.03 27.99 -49.73
C LYS A 42 -3.07 26.80 -49.94
N PRO A 43 -2.80 26.36 -51.19
CA PRO A 43 -1.96 25.18 -51.46
C PRO A 43 -0.58 25.20 -50.79
N ALA A 44 0.12 26.34 -50.83
CA ALA A 44 1.42 26.48 -50.16
C ALA A 44 1.33 26.28 -48.63
N ARG A 45 0.21 26.69 -48.02
CA ARG A 45 -0.04 26.55 -46.58
C ARG A 45 -0.50 25.16 -46.19
N GLN A 46 -1.21 24.46 -47.08
CA GLN A 46 -1.51 23.04 -46.91
C GLN A 46 -0.22 22.20 -46.88
N THR A 47 0.77 22.54 -47.71
CA THR A 47 2.09 21.90 -47.65
C THR A 47 2.78 22.12 -46.31
N THR A 48 2.80 23.36 -45.81
CA THR A 48 3.36 23.69 -44.49
C THR A 48 2.62 22.97 -43.36
N TRP A 49 1.29 22.93 -43.40
CA TRP A 49 0.46 22.20 -42.43
C TRP A 49 0.79 20.70 -42.42
N ASN A 50 0.93 20.09 -43.60
CA ASN A 50 1.28 18.67 -43.73
C ASN A 50 2.70 18.39 -43.25
N GLN A 51 3.65 19.30 -43.49
CA GLN A 51 5.00 19.20 -42.94
C GLN A 51 4.98 19.30 -41.42
N ALA A 52 4.18 20.22 -40.87
CA ALA A 52 4.00 20.38 -39.43
C ALA A 52 3.38 19.12 -38.80
N MET A 53 2.32 18.56 -39.40
CA MET A 53 1.72 17.29 -38.99
C MET A 53 2.71 16.12 -38.99
N ARG A 54 3.63 16.06 -39.97
CA ARG A 54 4.67 15.02 -40.04
C ARG A 54 5.78 15.21 -39.02
N ALA A 55 6.06 16.46 -38.64
CA ALA A 55 7.07 16.79 -37.64
C ALA A 55 6.59 16.55 -36.20
N GLN A 56 5.27 16.38 -35.99
CA GLN A 56 4.70 16.10 -34.68
C GLN A 56 4.95 14.65 -34.22
N GLY A 57 5.25 14.49 -32.93
CA GLY A 57 5.03 13.24 -32.21
C GLY A 57 3.56 13.08 -31.80
N GLU A 58 3.13 11.86 -31.45
CA GLU A 58 1.73 11.44 -31.26
C GLU A 58 0.84 12.25 -30.28
N ASN A 59 1.33 13.32 -29.63
CA ASN A 59 0.68 13.98 -28.47
C ASN A 59 0.55 15.52 -28.55
N GLN A 60 0.67 16.18 -29.71
CA GLN A 60 0.46 17.64 -29.80
C GLN A 60 -0.86 18.02 -30.48
N SER A 61 -1.55 19.04 -29.96
CA SER A 61 -2.78 19.56 -30.56
C SER A 61 -2.50 20.30 -31.88
N CYS A 62 -3.26 19.97 -32.93
CA CYS A 62 -3.25 20.67 -34.23
C CYS A 62 -3.59 22.17 -34.11
N MET A 63 -4.19 22.57 -32.99
CA MET A 63 -4.62 23.93 -32.68
C MET A 63 -3.50 24.97 -32.80
N TYR A 64 -2.25 24.59 -32.49
CA TYR A 64 -1.10 25.51 -32.55
C TYR A 64 -0.67 25.90 -33.96
N PHE A 65 -1.14 25.17 -34.97
CA PHE A 65 -0.89 25.54 -36.35
C PHE A 65 -1.71 26.74 -36.80
N ILE A 66 -2.72 27.15 -36.02
CA ILE A 66 -3.43 28.40 -36.24
C ILE A 66 -2.48 29.56 -35.87
N ASP A 67 -2.16 30.38 -36.87
CA ASP A 67 -1.20 31.47 -36.81
C ASP A 67 -1.68 32.71 -37.59
N TYR A 68 -0.97 33.83 -37.48
CA TYR A 68 -1.30 35.03 -38.26
C TYR A 68 -1.29 34.82 -39.77
N ASN A 69 -0.55 33.82 -40.29
CA ASN A 69 -0.50 33.59 -41.71
C ASN A 69 -1.78 32.99 -42.27
N ASN A 70 -2.48 32.16 -41.48
CA ASN A 70 -3.68 31.43 -41.89
C ASN A 70 -4.99 31.97 -41.28
N LEU A 71 -4.95 32.76 -40.21
CA LEU A 71 -6.14 33.41 -39.64
C LEU A 71 -6.98 34.20 -40.66
N PRO A 72 -6.40 34.97 -41.58
CA PRO A 72 -7.18 35.63 -42.63
C PRO A 72 -7.84 34.65 -43.60
N ASP A 73 -7.17 33.54 -43.95
CA ASP A 73 -7.72 32.52 -44.85
C ASP A 73 -8.93 31.82 -44.19
N PHE A 74 -8.86 31.57 -42.88
CA PHE A 74 -9.99 31.12 -42.07
C PHE A 74 -11.16 32.09 -42.11
N ALA A 75 -10.92 33.37 -41.78
CA ALA A 75 -11.99 34.35 -41.68
C ALA A 75 -12.68 34.61 -43.03
N ILE A 76 -11.94 34.49 -44.13
CA ILE A 76 -12.50 34.55 -45.49
C ILE A 76 -13.29 33.27 -45.81
N GLY A 77 -12.75 32.09 -45.45
CA GLY A 77 -13.36 30.78 -45.73
C GLY A 77 -14.69 30.54 -45.04
N PHE A 78 -14.89 31.10 -43.83
CA PHE A 78 -16.08 30.92 -42.99
C PHE A 78 -16.84 32.23 -42.74
N LYS A 79 -16.79 33.15 -43.71
CA LYS A 79 -17.36 34.50 -43.59
C LYS A 79 -18.85 34.51 -43.27
N ARG A 80 -19.64 33.58 -43.81
CA ARG A 80 -21.10 33.55 -43.61
C ARG A 80 -21.44 33.17 -42.18
N GLU A 81 -20.76 32.17 -41.67
CA GLU A 81 -20.88 31.61 -40.32
C GLU A 81 -20.40 32.65 -39.28
N LEU A 82 -19.28 33.33 -39.53
CA LEU A 82 -18.83 34.46 -38.71
C LEU A 82 -19.83 35.62 -38.72
N GLY A 83 -20.54 35.82 -39.83
CA GLY A 83 -21.63 36.80 -39.91
C GLY A 83 -22.80 36.47 -39.00
N LEU A 84 -23.10 35.18 -38.77
CA LEU A 84 -24.12 34.75 -37.81
C LEU A 84 -23.61 34.93 -36.37
N GLU A 85 -22.36 34.56 -36.09
CA GLU A 85 -21.74 34.69 -34.76
C GLU A 85 -21.67 36.15 -34.30
N PHE A 86 -21.31 37.06 -35.22
CA PHE A 86 -21.17 38.49 -34.95
C PHE A 86 -22.43 39.30 -35.25
N GLU A 87 -23.57 38.66 -35.53
CA GLU A 87 -24.89 39.25 -35.82
C GLU A 87 -25.08 39.88 -37.22
N ASN A 88 -24.01 40.24 -37.94
CA ASN A 88 -24.09 40.71 -39.34
C ASN A 88 -22.77 40.49 -40.13
N LEU A 89 -22.91 40.24 -41.43
CA LEU A 89 -21.83 40.14 -42.43
C LEU A 89 -20.88 41.34 -42.47
N ASP A 90 -21.34 42.56 -42.17
CA ASP A 90 -20.48 43.74 -42.12
C ASP A 90 -19.44 43.67 -40.99
N LYS A 91 -19.82 43.10 -39.84
CA LYS A 91 -18.89 42.88 -38.72
C LYS A 91 -17.88 41.79 -39.07
N ALA A 92 -18.31 40.74 -39.78
CA ALA A 92 -17.39 39.72 -40.32
C ALA A 92 -16.39 40.31 -41.33
N ASN A 93 -16.80 41.23 -42.21
CA ASN A 93 -15.89 41.95 -43.11
C ASN A 93 -14.82 42.74 -42.34
N LYS A 94 -15.25 43.49 -41.31
CA LYS A 94 -14.34 44.25 -40.46
C LYS A 94 -13.35 43.34 -39.74
N PHE A 95 -13.82 42.21 -39.21
CA PHE A 95 -12.96 41.21 -38.57
C PHE A 95 -11.88 40.67 -39.52
N ILE A 96 -12.22 40.37 -40.77
CA ILE A 96 -11.24 39.96 -41.80
C ILE A 96 -10.18 41.06 -42.01
N SER A 97 -10.59 42.31 -42.15
CA SER A 97 -9.67 43.45 -42.30
C SER A 97 -8.74 43.58 -41.09
N TYR A 98 -9.26 43.45 -39.87
CA TYR A 98 -8.44 43.50 -38.65
C TYR A 98 -7.37 42.40 -38.65
N LEU A 99 -7.73 41.17 -39.01
CA LEU A 99 -6.76 40.07 -39.07
C LEU A 99 -5.69 40.24 -40.16
N GLN A 100 -6.03 40.87 -41.30
CA GLN A 100 -5.07 41.18 -42.36
C GLN A 100 -4.04 42.22 -41.90
N GLU A 101 -4.50 43.33 -41.32
CA GLU A 101 -3.62 44.37 -40.78
C GLU A 101 -2.71 43.81 -39.68
N LEU A 102 -3.26 43.02 -38.75
CA LEU A 102 -2.47 42.41 -37.67
C LEU A 102 -1.42 41.42 -38.21
N LYS A 103 -1.73 40.67 -39.27
CA LYS A 103 -0.76 39.80 -39.94
C LYS A 103 0.40 40.60 -40.53
N ASP A 104 0.13 41.70 -41.20
CA ASP A 104 1.17 42.51 -41.84
C ASP A 104 2.09 43.17 -40.80
N ILE A 105 1.51 43.71 -39.72
CA ILE A 105 2.25 44.24 -38.57
C ILE A 105 3.11 43.14 -37.94
N ARG A 106 2.54 41.95 -37.70
CA ARG A 106 3.26 40.80 -37.13
C ARG A 106 4.41 40.33 -38.02
N ASN A 107 4.25 40.33 -39.34
CA ASN A 107 5.31 39.93 -40.27
C ASN A 107 6.49 40.93 -40.24
N LYS A 108 6.23 42.23 -40.22
CA LYS A 108 7.27 43.26 -40.04
C LYS A 108 8.04 43.05 -38.73
N CYS A 109 7.29 42.80 -37.66
CA CYS A 109 7.78 42.42 -36.34
C CYS A 109 8.76 41.22 -36.38
N ASN A 110 8.39 40.12 -37.04
CA ASN A 110 9.24 38.93 -37.13
C ASN A 110 10.48 39.09 -38.01
N HIS A 111 10.48 40.07 -38.92
CA HIS A 111 11.63 40.41 -39.76
C HIS A 111 12.50 41.53 -39.17
N TYR A 112 12.32 41.87 -37.89
CA TYR A 112 13.08 42.90 -37.18
C TYR A 112 13.00 44.29 -37.84
N GLN A 113 11.89 44.58 -38.53
CA GLN A 113 11.63 45.90 -39.10
C GLN A 113 11.08 46.84 -38.03
N ALA A 114 11.45 48.12 -38.09
CA ALA A 114 10.90 49.14 -37.20
C ALA A 114 9.42 49.41 -37.57
N LEU A 115 8.56 49.52 -36.57
CA LEU A 115 7.16 49.93 -36.73
C LEU A 115 7.05 51.41 -36.42
N ASP A 116 6.17 52.11 -37.12
CA ASP A 116 5.81 53.49 -36.77
C ASP A 116 4.73 53.56 -35.68
N ASN A 117 4.48 54.76 -35.15
CA ASN A 117 3.50 54.95 -34.07
C ASN A 117 2.05 54.74 -34.52
N GLU A 118 1.73 54.95 -35.80
CA GLU A 118 0.38 54.72 -36.33
C GLU A 118 0.08 53.22 -36.43
N GLU A 119 1.06 52.44 -36.89
CA GLU A 119 1.00 50.97 -36.92
C GLU A 119 0.87 50.38 -35.51
N ILE A 120 1.62 50.91 -34.55
CA ILE A 120 1.57 50.53 -33.13
C ILE A 120 0.18 50.79 -32.54
N GLU A 121 -0.37 51.98 -32.70
CA GLU A 121 -1.71 52.34 -32.21
C GLU A 121 -2.81 51.57 -32.95
N GLY A 122 -2.65 51.38 -34.26
CA GLY A 122 -3.51 50.56 -35.10
C GLY A 122 -3.59 49.11 -34.60
N ALA A 123 -2.45 48.49 -34.28
CA ALA A 123 -2.42 47.12 -33.76
C ALA A 123 -3.27 46.95 -32.48
N TYR A 124 -3.09 47.83 -31.49
CA TYR A 124 -3.88 47.79 -30.27
C TYR A 124 -5.37 47.99 -30.53
N LEU A 125 -5.71 48.89 -31.46
CA LEU A 125 -7.09 49.13 -31.84
C LEU A 125 -7.72 47.89 -32.49
N TYR A 126 -7.05 47.30 -33.48
CA TYR A 126 -7.55 46.13 -34.20
C TYR A 126 -7.70 44.91 -33.28
N ILE A 127 -6.74 44.65 -32.38
CA ILE A 127 -6.84 43.59 -31.37
C ILE A 127 -8.09 43.80 -30.49
N LYS A 128 -8.28 45.01 -29.96
CA LYS A 128 -9.43 45.29 -29.08
C LYS A 128 -10.77 45.20 -29.81
N GLN A 129 -10.84 45.64 -31.06
CA GLN A 129 -12.06 45.54 -31.87
C GLN A 129 -12.39 44.07 -32.19
N ALA A 130 -11.38 43.27 -32.52
CA ALA A 130 -11.54 41.83 -32.72
C ALA A 130 -11.99 41.12 -31.42
N ALA A 131 -11.35 41.40 -30.29
CA ALA A 131 -11.71 40.84 -28.98
C ALA A 131 -13.15 41.16 -28.56
N LYS A 132 -13.63 42.39 -28.82
CA LYS A 132 -15.03 42.77 -28.57
C LYS A 132 -16.02 42.02 -29.44
N LEU A 133 -15.70 41.78 -30.72
CA LEU A 133 -16.54 40.96 -31.60
C LEU A 133 -16.62 39.51 -31.11
N MET A 134 -15.52 38.98 -30.55
CA MET A 134 -15.44 37.64 -29.95
C MET A 134 -16.01 37.56 -28.53
N LYS A 135 -16.52 38.66 -27.95
CA LYS A 135 -17.04 38.76 -26.57
C LYS A 135 -16.01 38.36 -25.50
N MET A 136 -14.73 38.74 -25.68
CA MET A 136 -13.64 38.44 -24.75
C MET A 136 -13.23 39.69 -23.94
N ASP A 137 -14.02 40.05 -22.92
CA ASP A 137 -13.77 41.27 -22.12
C ASP A 137 -12.46 41.22 -21.30
N GLU A 138 -12.07 40.03 -20.83
CA GLU A 138 -10.79 39.83 -20.14
C GLU A 138 -9.59 40.15 -21.06
N LEU A 139 -9.66 39.73 -22.33
CA LEU A 139 -8.63 40.01 -23.33
C LEU A 139 -8.52 41.52 -23.58
N VAL A 140 -9.63 42.24 -23.67
CA VAL A 140 -9.62 43.71 -23.81
C VAL A 140 -8.90 44.36 -22.63
N THR A 141 -9.22 43.93 -21.41
CA THR A 141 -8.62 44.44 -20.18
C THR A 141 -7.12 44.17 -20.12
N GLU A 142 -6.69 42.96 -20.51
CA GLU A 142 -5.28 42.57 -20.57
C GLU A 142 -4.50 43.43 -21.59
N ILE A 143 -5.08 43.69 -22.76
CA ILE A 143 -4.45 44.53 -23.79
C ILE A 143 -4.34 46.00 -23.33
N ASP A 144 -5.35 46.52 -22.63
CA ASP A 144 -5.29 47.86 -22.03
C ASP A 144 -4.24 47.93 -20.91
N ASN A 145 -4.07 46.87 -20.10
CA ASN A 145 -3.00 46.77 -19.11
C ASN A 145 -1.62 46.80 -19.77
N ILE A 146 -1.40 46.03 -20.85
CA ILE A 146 -0.13 46.01 -21.59
C ILE A 146 0.19 47.39 -22.18
N LYS A 147 -0.81 48.07 -22.73
CA LYS A 147 -0.67 49.44 -23.23
C LYS A 147 -0.27 50.39 -22.09
N GLY A 148 -0.99 50.32 -20.96
CA GLY A 148 -0.85 51.19 -19.79
C GLY A 148 0.37 50.91 -18.90
N GLN A 149 1.05 49.78 -19.03
CA GLN A 149 2.27 49.48 -18.27
C GLN A 149 3.40 50.46 -18.59
N THR A 150 3.64 51.45 -17.74
CA THR A 150 4.90 52.21 -17.73
C THR A 150 5.99 51.26 -17.25
N GLN A 151 6.96 50.90 -18.08
CA GLN A 151 8.07 50.05 -17.65
C GLN A 151 8.89 50.80 -16.57
N THR A 152 8.63 50.54 -15.29
CA THR A 152 9.71 50.54 -14.30
C THR A 152 10.56 49.31 -14.61
N ILE A 153 11.49 49.49 -15.55
CA ILE A 153 12.61 48.57 -15.70
C ILE A 153 13.40 48.70 -14.40
N VAL A 154 13.11 47.87 -13.41
CA VAL A 154 14.12 47.55 -12.40
C VAL A 154 15.17 46.79 -13.17
N GLN A 155 16.20 47.51 -13.62
CA GLN A 155 17.39 46.91 -14.21
C GLN A 155 17.86 45.80 -13.26
N PRO A 156 17.92 44.53 -13.68
CA PRO A 156 18.64 43.55 -12.92
C PRO A 156 20.12 43.85 -13.15
N THR A 157 20.68 44.71 -12.30
CA THR A 157 22.12 44.86 -12.20
C THR A 157 22.67 43.47 -11.91
N ALA A 158 23.54 42.96 -12.79
CA ALA A 158 24.29 41.73 -12.58
C ALA A 158 25.37 41.92 -11.51
N THR A 159 25.01 42.50 -10.38
CA THR A 159 25.77 42.34 -9.15
C THR A 159 25.19 41.13 -8.46
N ILE A 160 26.04 40.12 -8.25
CA ILE A 160 25.88 39.14 -7.17
C ILE A 160 25.25 39.89 -6.00
N PRO A 161 24.09 39.48 -5.45
CA PRO A 161 23.55 40.16 -4.29
C PRO A 161 24.62 40.04 -3.21
N GLN A 162 25.35 41.12 -2.95
CA GLN A 162 26.11 41.20 -1.73
C GLN A 162 25.10 41.01 -0.61
N PRO A 163 25.40 40.21 0.43
CA PRO A 163 24.50 40.03 1.54
C PRO A 163 24.18 41.43 2.09
N VAL A 164 22.95 41.90 1.83
CA VAL A 164 22.49 43.23 2.22
C VAL A 164 22.48 43.23 3.74
N THR A 165 23.55 43.76 4.33
CA THR A 165 23.84 43.52 5.74
C THR A 165 23.07 44.45 6.66
N ASN A 166 22.26 45.38 6.13
CA ASN A 166 21.40 46.24 6.94
C ASN A 166 20.25 46.81 6.09
N ILE A 167 19.14 46.10 6.02
CA ILE A 167 17.83 46.74 5.90
C ILE A 167 17.27 46.78 7.32
N GLN A 168 17.09 47.97 7.88
CA GLN A 168 16.30 48.12 9.11
C GLN A 168 14.86 47.74 8.80
N VAL A 169 14.55 46.45 8.88
CA VAL A 169 13.19 45.95 8.88
C VAL A 169 12.61 46.39 10.22
N ASN A 170 11.78 47.43 10.21
CA ASN A 170 10.94 47.76 11.36
C ASN A 170 10.31 46.46 11.87
N ALA A 171 10.49 46.14 13.15
CA ALA A 171 10.01 44.91 13.76
C ALA A 171 8.49 44.77 13.52
N LEU A 172 8.13 44.06 12.46
CA LEU A 172 6.74 43.76 12.11
C LEU A 172 6.20 42.86 13.22
N ARG A 173 5.09 43.26 13.84
CA ARG A 173 4.39 42.45 14.85
C ARG A 173 4.15 41.02 14.31
N GLU A 174 4.20 40.02 15.19
CA GLU A 174 3.94 38.60 14.86
C GLU A 174 2.55 38.34 14.25
N ASP A 175 1.67 39.33 14.36
CA ASP A 175 0.26 39.27 14.01
C ASP A 175 -0.07 40.03 12.71
N ALA A 176 0.90 40.73 12.10
CA ALA A 176 0.68 41.44 10.85
C ALA A 176 0.31 40.46 9.71
N PRO A 177 -0.76 40.72 8.95
CA PRO A 177 -1.20 39.84 7.87
C PRO A 177 -0.15 39.80 6.75
N ILE A 178 0.22 38.60 6.34
CA ILE A 178 1.16 38.36 5.24
C ILE A 178 0.36 38.33 3.94
N PRO A 179 0.75 39.08 2.90
CA PRO A 179 0.05 39.05 1.63
C PRO A 179 0.13 37.68 0.97
N ALA A 180 -0.98 37.26 0.36
CA ALA A 180 -1.05 36.04 -0.42
C ALA A 180 -0.27 36.17 -1.72
N TRP A 181 0.29 35.06 -2.22
CA TRP A 181 1.13 35.09 -3.42
C TRP A 181 0.39 35.66 -4.64
N PHE A 182 -0.90 35.37 -4.80
CA PHE A 182 -1.73 35.83 -5.92
C PHE A 182 -2.05 37.32 -5.90
N THR A 183 -1.62 38.06 -4.86
CA THR A 183 -1.67 39.53 -4.81
C THR A 183 -0.35 40.17 -5.26
N ASN A 184 0.73 39.40 -5.29
CA ASN A 184 2.08 39.89 -5.59
C ASN A 184 2.57 39.40 -6.96
N VAL A 185 2.22 38.17 -7.35
CA VAL A 185 2.58 37.58 -8.65
C VAL A 185 1.35 37.05 -9.39
N TYR A 186 1.39 37.14 -10.72
CA TYR A 186 0.31 36.75 -11.61
C TYR A 186 0.75 35.57 -12.49
N PRO A 187 0.04 34.44 -12.49
CA PRO A 187 0.29 33.35 -13.43
C PRO A 187 0.10 33.84 -14.87
N HIS A 188 0.83 33.26 -15.82
CA HIS A 188 0.62 33.58 -17.24
C HIS A 188 -0.83 33.35 -17.67
N TYR A 189 -1.31 34.19 -18.58
CA TYR A 189 -2.68 34.17 -19.11
C TYR A 189 -3.15 32.78 -19.60
N ASP A 190 -2.26 32.01 -20.25
CA ASP A 190 -2.48 30.64 -20.70
C ASP A 190 -2.80 29.66 -19.54
N ILE A 191 -2.14 29.82 -18.40
CA ILE A 191 -2.40 29.06 -17.17
C ILE A 191 -3.75 29.47 -16.56
N ARG A 192 -4.09 30.76 -16.59
CA ARG A 192 -5.32 31.31 -16.02
C ARG A 192 -6.57 30.84 -16.80
N ASN A 193 -6.53 30.87 -18.13
CA ASN A 193 -7.73 30.77 -18.99
C ASN A 193 -7.92 29.42 -19.72
N SER A 194 -7.39 28.34 -19.15
CA SER A 194 -7.68 26.94 -19.51
C SER A 194 -7.06 26.38 -20.80
N ALA A 195 -6.12 27.07 -21.45
CA ALA A 195 -5.35 26.54 -22.58
C ALA A 195 -4.01 25.90 -22.15
N LEU A 196 -4.02 25.09 -21.08
CA LEU A 196 -2.83 24.33 -20.66
C LEU A 196 -2.68 23.08 -21.52
N ASP A 197 -2.19 23.25 -22.74
CA ASP A 197 -1.73 22.12 -23.55
C ASP A 197 -0.30 21.73 -23.13
N GLU A 198 -0.04 20.43 -23.01
CA GLU A 198 1.28 19.90 -22.64
C GLU A 198 2.39 20.31 -23.62
N SER A 199 2.02 20.58 -24.88
CA SER A 199 2.91 21.11 -25.92
C SER A 199 3.46 22.50 -25.60
N VAL A 200 2.80 23.30 -24.75
CA VAL A 200 3.27 24.65 -24.37
C VAL A 200 4.62 24.63 -23.65
N PHE A 201 4.94 23.51 -23.00
CA PHE A 201 6.23 23.32 -22.34
C PHE A 201 7.23 22.53 -23.19
N ALA A 202 6.83 22.08 -24.38
CA ALA A 202 7.66 21.31 -25.30
C ALA A 202 8.32 22.25 -26.32
N ALA A 203 9.55 22.66 -26.01
CA ALA A 203 10.37 23.39 -26.98
C ALA A 203 10.76 22.45 -28.13
N ASN A 204 10.49 22.84 -29.38
CA ASN A 204 10.92 22.10 -30.56
C ASN A 204 11.71 23.03 -31.50
N LEU A 205 13.01 22.77 -31.63
CA LEU A 205 13.90 23.60 -32.45
C LEU A 205 13.51 23.56 -33.94
N SER A 206 13.03 22.41 -34.44
CA SER A 206 12.65 22.27 -35.85
C SER A 206 11.44 23.15 -36.19
N GLU A 207 10.44 23.19 -35.31
CA GLU A 207 9.26 24.02 -35.47
C GLU A 207 9.60 25.51 -35.44
N VAL A 208 10.51 25.93 -34.56
CA VAL A 208 11.02 27.31 -34.49
C VAL A 208 11.77 27.68 -35.77
N ALA A 209 12.64 26.80 -36.25
CA ALA A 209 13.41 27.02 -37.47
C ALA A 209 12.52 27.13 -38.72
N LEU A 210 11.42 26.38 -38.76
CA LEU A 210 10.42 26.41 -39.83
C LEU A 210 9.39 27.56 -39.68
N GLY A 211 9.40 28.28 -38.55
CA GLY A 211 8.46 29.37 -38.27
C GLY A 211 7.01 28.91 -38.01
N ILE A 212 6.82 27.62 -37.70
CA ILE A 212 5.51 26.98 -37.44
C ILE A 212 5.29 26.69 -35.94
N GLY A 213 6.33 26.83 -35.12
CA GLY A 213 6.26 26.59 -33.68
C GLY A 213 5.48 27.66 -32.94
N GLN A 214 5.09 27.32 -31.71
CA GLN A 214 4.34 28.22 -30.84
C GLN A 214 5.02 29.59 -30.70
N GLU A 215 4.23 30.65 -30.62
CA GLU A 215 4.75 32.02 -30.66
C GLU A 215 5.65 32.34 -29.45
N VAL A 216 5.41 31.71 -28.29
CA VAL A 216 6.29 31.81 -27.12
C VAL A 216 7.73 31.31 -27.37
N TYR A 217 7.92 30.42 -28.36
CA TYR A 217 9.23 29.90 -28.75
C TYR A 217 9.75 30.53 -30.05
N SER A 218 8.87 30.85 -31.01
CA SER A 218 9.25 31.42 -32.31
C SER A 218 9.48 32.94 -32.26
N ASN A 219 8.83 33.66 -31.34
CA ASN A 219 9.05 35.10 -31.16
C ASN A 219 10.21 35.34 -30.19
N PRO A 220 11.29 36.02 -30.59
CA PRO A 220 12.47 36.21 -29.76
C PRO A 220 12.18 37.03 -28.49
N THR A 221 11.37 38.09 -28.58
CA THR A 221 11.02 38.93 -27.44
C THR A 221 10.25 38.15 -26.38
N MET A 222 9.18 37.44 -26.77
CA MET A 222 8.40 36.61 -25.84
C MET A 222 9.22 35.48 -25.24
N PHE A 223 10.06 34.86 -26.08
CA PHE A 223 10.96 33.79 -25.65
C PHE A 223 11.91 34.28 -24.55
N PHE A 224 12.64 35.39 -24.78
CA PHE A 224 13.58 35.91 -23.79
C PHE A 224 12.90 36.53 -22.57
N GLU A 225 11.68 37.07 -22.69
CA GLU A 225 10.88 37.54 -21.53
C GLU A 225 10.59 36.39 -20.55
N LYS A 226 10.24 35.20 -21.06
CA LYS A 226 9.98 34.00 -20.25
C LYS A 226 11.22 33.14 -19.97
N THR A 227 12.40 33.57 -20.42
CA THR A 227 13.66 32.84 -20.24
C THR A 227 14.47 33.45 -19.10
N TYR A 228 14.80 32.63 -18.11
CA TYR A 228 15.83 32.99 -17.16
C TYR A 228 17.21 32.72 -17.78
N VAL A 229 18.02 33.78 -17.93
CA VAL A 229 19.38 33.66 -18.48
C VAL A 229 20.31 33.07 -17.43
N THR A 230 20.50 31.76 -17.50
CA THR A 230 21.42 31.02 -16.63
C THR A 230 22.88 31.38 -16.90
N ALA A 231 23.75 31.11 -15.93
CA ALA A 231 25.19 31.25 -16.10
C ALA A 231 25.70 30.41 -17.28
N GLY A 232 25.21 29.17 -17.42
CA GLY A 232 25.55 28.27 -18.53
C GLY A 232 25.07 28.78 -19.90
N LEU A 233 23.82 29.29 -19.99
CA LEU A 233 23.29 29.89 -21.22
C LEU A 233 24.08 31.15 -21.61
N ARG A 234 24.41 32.00 -20.63
CA ARG A 234 25.22 33.19 -20.88
C ARG A 234 26.61 32.81 -21.39
N ASP A 235 27.29 31.87 -20.74
CA ASP A 235 28.63 31.44 -21.18
C ASP A 235 28.61 30.93 -22.62
N ILE A 236 27.69 30.02 -22.95
CA ILE A 236 27.62 29.48 -24.33
C ILE A 236 27.22 30.55 -25.35
N ALA A 237 26.29 31.45 -25.03
CA ALA A 237 25.92 32.55 -25.92
C ALA A 237 27.12 33.46 -26.22
N ASN A 238 27.91 33.81 -25.20
CA ASN A 238 29.12 34.60 -25.39
C ASN A 238 30.15 33.87 -26.26
N ARG A 239 30.40 32.57 -26.01
CA ARG A 239 31.32 31.76 -26.83
C ARG A 239 30.89 31.71 -28.30
N VAL A 240 29.61 31.50 -28.56
CA VAL A 240 29.05 31.46 -29.91
C VAL A 240 29.21 32.81 -30.61
N ILE A 241 28.85 33.92 -29.94
CA ILE A 241 28.99 35.26 -30.54
C ILE A 241 30.44 35.60 -30.85
N ARG A 242 31.38 35.35 -29.93
CA ARG A 242 32.82 35.58 -30.17
C ARG A 242 33.32 34.76 -31.36
N ALA A 243 32.93 33.48 -31.44
CA ALA A 243 33.31 32.62 -32.55
C ALA A 243 32.72 33.10 -33.90
N LEU A 244 31.45 33.51 -33.93
CA LEU A 244 30.79 34.09 -35.12
C LEU A 244 31.36 35.46 -35.51
N ASN A 245 31.83 36.25 -34.54
CA ASN A 245 32.56 37.49 -34.78
C ASN A 245 33.93 37.25 -35.45
N GLY A 246 34.46 36.03 -35.36
CA GLY A 246 35.76 35.63 -35.92
C GLY A 246 36.92 35.76 -34.94
N GLU A 247 36.64 35.92 -33.64
CA GLU A 247 37.66 35.94 -32.60
C GLU A 247 38.34 34.56 -32.47
N GLU A 248 39.60 34.54 -32.04
CA GLU A 248 40.28 33.30 -31.69
C GLU A 248 39.56 32.68 -30.48
N SER A 249 38.80 31.62 -30.77
CA SER A 249 38.11 30.80 -29.78
C SER A 249 38.70 29.41 -29.87
N GLU A 250 39.16 28.87 -28.74
CA GLU A 250 39.73 27.53 -28.66
C GLU A 250 38.72 26.44 -29.06
N ASN A 251 37.41 26.72 -29.06
CA ASN A 251 36.38 25.70 -29.28
C ASN A 251 35.17 26.22 -30.09
N ARG A 252 35.19 25.97 -31.41
CA ARG A 252 34.05 26.22 -32.35
C ARG A 252 33.07 25.06 -32.43
N VAL A 253 33.40 23.93 -31.82
CA VAL A 253 32.53 22.76 -31.68
C VAL A 253 32.17 22.63 -30.21
N VAL A 254 30.88 22.63 -29.89
CA VAL A 254 30.38 22.53 -28.51
C VAL A 254 29.35 21.42 -28.42
N SER A 255 29.52 20.56 -27.42
CA SER A 255 28.53 19.54 -27.08
C SER A 255 27.74 19.96 -25.84
N LEU A 256 26.41 19.98 -25.96
CA LEU A 256 25.52 20.17 -24.83
C LEU A 256 25.20 18.81 -24.20
N GLN A 257 25.71 18.57 -23.00
CA GLN A 257 25.39 17.39 -22.20
C GLN A 257 24.21 17.68 -21.26
N THR A 258 23.41 16.66 -20.95
CA THR A 258 22.25 16.86 -20.06
C THR A 258 22.70 16.88 -18.59
N GLY A 259 22.35 17.95 -17.90
CA GLY A 259 22.17 17.91 -16.46
C GLY A 259 20.75 17.46 -16.13
N PHE A 260 20.28 17.75 -14.91
CA PHE A 260 18.89 17.53 -14.50
C PHE A 260 17.90 18.28 -15.42
N GLY A 261 17.44 17.61 -16.49
CA GLY A 261 16.31 17.93 -17.35
C GLY A 261 16.26 19.32 -18.05
N GLY A 262 16.18 19.33 -19.38
CA GLY A 262 15.32 20.29 -20.10
C GLY A 262 15.91 21.59 -20.64
N GLY A 263 17.22 21.84 -20.52
CA GLY A 263 17.82 23.10 -21.02
C GLY A 263 18.33 23.06 -22.47
N LYS A 264 18.48 21.89 -23.10
CA LYS A 264 19.22 21.72 -24.36
C LYS A 264 18.54 22.38 -25.56
N THR A 265 17.37 21.89 -25.94
CA THR A 265 16.58 22.47 -27.05
C THR A 265 16.25 23.94 -26.78
N HIS A 266 16.01 24.29 -25.51
CA HIS A 266 15.84 25.69 -25.12
C HIS A 266 17.10 26.54 -25.39
N THR A 267 18.28 26.04 -25.07
CA THR A 267 19.56 26.70 -25.38
C THR A 267 19.77 26.81 -26.88
N LEU A 268 19.49 25.76 -27.66
CA LEU A 268 19.59 25.81 -29.11
C LEU A 268 18.65 26.88 -29.71
N ILE A 269 17.42 27.00 -29.21
CA ILE A 269 16.47 28.05 -29.63
C ILE A 269 17.00 29.44 -29.25
N SER A 270 17.57 29.62 -28.04
CA SER A 270 18.22 30.87 -27.66
C SER A 270 19.31 31.25 -28.65
N LEU A 271 20.18 30.30 -29.00
CA LEU A 271 21.28 30.53 -29.95
C LEU A 271 20.78 30.79 -31.37
N PHE A 272 19.71 30.11 -31.80
CA PHE A 272 19.04 30.37 -33.07
C PHE A 272 18.55 31.82 -33.16
N HIS A 273 17.84 32.32 -32.14
CA HIS A 273 17.36 33.70 -32.10
C HIS A 273 18.49 34.70 -32.04
N ILE A 274 19.51 34.45 -31.22
CA ILE A 274 20.71 35.30 -31.11
C ILE A 274 21.42 35.44 -32.46
N ALA A 275 21.63 34.32 -33.16
CA ALA A 275 22.33 34.29 -34.44
C ALA A 275 21.53 34.94 -35.58
N ASN A 276 20.20 34.79 -35.57
CA ASN A 276 19.32 35.41 -36.55
C ASN A 276 19.13 36.91 -36.32
N ALA A 277 19.07 37.35 -35.06
CA ALA A 277 18.91 38.76 -34.72
C ALA A 277 20.20 39.57 -34.95
N GLY A 278 21.37 38.95 -34.77
CA GLY A 278 22.67 39.62 -34.95
C GLY A 278 22.74 40.95 -34.20
N ARG A 279 23.14 42.03 -34.87
CA ARG A 279 23.21 43.38 -34.27
C ARG A 279 21.88 43.88 -33.69
N SER A 280 20.75 43.44 -34.24
CA SER A 280 19.43 43.84 -33.73
C SER A 280 19.07 43.20 -32.39
N LEU A 281 19.86 42.21 -31.93
CA LEU A 281 19.64 41.50 -30.67
C LEU A 281 19.50 42.47 -29.49
N LEU A 282 20.30 43.54 -29.42
CA LEU A 282 20.29 44.47 -28.27
C LEU A 282 19.19 45.53 -28.33
N ASN A 283 18.33 45.51 -29.35
CA ASN A 283 17.25 46.48 -29.50
C ASN A 283 16.06 46.22 -28.55
N SER A 284 16.01 45.04 -27.90
CA SER A 284 15.00 44.70 -26.90
C SER A 284 15.56 44.84 -25.48
N ALA A 285 14.71 45.31 -24.56
CA ALA A 285 15.08 45.40 -23.14
C ALA A 285 15.33 44.01 -22.51
N TYR A 286 14.72 42.95 -23.07
CA TYR A 286 14.79 41.59 -22.53
C TYR A 286 16.08 40.85 -22.91
N THR A 287 16.77 41.31 -23.94
CA THR A 287 18.01 40.73 -24.47
C THR A 287 19.26 41.52 -24.10
N ALA A 288 19.10 42.70 -23.49
CA ALA A 288 20.19 43.59 -23.10
C ALA A 288 21.22 42.92 -22.17
N ASN A 289 20.78 42.03 -21.27
CA ASN A 289 21.63 41.34 -20.29
C ASN A 289 21.91 39.86 -20.64
N LEU A 290 21.64 39.48 -21.90
CA LEU A 290 21.83 38.12 -22.38
C LEU A 290 23.31 37.77 -22.51
N LEU A 291 24.10 38.73 -23.00
CA LEU A 291 25.54 38.62 -23.21
C LEU A 291 26.31 39.30 -22.07
N GLN A 292 27.61 38.99 -21.95
CA GLN A 292 28.50 39.71 -21.05
C GLN A 292 28.77 41.12 -21.59
N GLU A 293 29.05 42.05 -20.69
CA GLU A 293 29.43 43.41 -21.05
C GLU A 293 30.63 43.40 -22.02
N GLY A 294 30.51 44.12 -23.14
CA GLY A 294 31.52 44.16 -24.20
C GLY A 294 31.44 43.06 -25.27
N VAL A 295 30.60 42.03 -25.10
CA VAL A 295 30.38 41.00 -26.13
C VAL A 295 29.14 41.35 -26.94
N VAL A 296 29.34 41.76 -28.20
CA VAL A 296 28.24 42.14 -29.10
C VAL A 296 28.41 41.53 -30.49
N PRO A 297 27.32 41.14 -31.18
CA PRO A 297 27.41 40.64 -32.55
C PRO A 297 27.92 41.72 -33.51
N ASN A 298 28.95 41.40 -34.30
CA ASN A 298 29.47 42.30 -35.33
C ASN A 298 28.86 42.06 -36.73
N PHE A 299 27.86 41.18 -36.81
CA PHE A 299 27.15 40.75 -38.02
C PHE A 299 25.65 41.06 -37.93
N ASP A 300 24.99 41.27 -39.07
CA ASP A 300 23.56 41.59 -39.11
C ASP A 300 22.68 40.33 -38.93
N ASN A 301 23.05 39.21 -39.56
CA ASN A 301 22.50 37.87 -39.34
C ASN A 301 23.57 36.81 -39.66
N ALA A 302 23.40 35.60 -39.12
CA ALA A 302 24.20 34.43 -39.47
C ALA A 302 23.36 33.38 -40.21
N LYS A 303 23.99 32.56 -41.05
CA LYS A 303 23.34 31.40 -41.68
C LYS A 303 23.19 30.29 -40.65
N VAL A 304 21.95 30.01 -40.24
CA VAL A 304 21.66 28.97 -39.25
C VAL A 304 21.14 27.71 -39.94
N ALA A 305 21.84 26.59 -39.76
CA ALA A 305 21.39 25.27 -40.19
C ALA A 305 20.98 24.43 -38.98
N VAL A 306 19.78 23.85 -39.03
CA VAL A 306 19.15 23.09 -37.95
C VAL A 306 18.88 21.66 -38.41
N PHE A 307 19.37 20.70 -37.65
CA PHE A 307 19.07 19.29 -37.84
C PHE A 307 18.55 18.66 -36.55
N THR A 308 17.50 17.86 -36.66
CA THR A 308 16.88 17.10 -35.57
C THR A 308 16.61 15.67 -36.02
N ASN A 309 16.29 14.75 -35.10
CA ASN A 309 15.93 13.37 -35.43
C ASN A 309 14.70 13.19 -36.33
N ASN A 310 13.91 14.25 -36.52
CA ASN A 310 12.69 14.28 -37.32
C ASN A 310 12.82 15.18 -38.57
N THR A 311 13.99 15.80 -38.78
CA THR A 311 14.20 16.67 -39.96
C THR A 311 14.17 15.88 -41.26
N THR A 312 14.79 14.69 -41.27
CA THR A 312 14.88 13.83 -42.45
C THR A 312 14.64 12.38 -42.05
N ASP A 313 13.65 11.73 -42.67
CA ASP A 313 13.43 10.30 -42.48
C ASP A 313 14.57 9.50 -43.14
N VAL A 314 15.17 8.57 -42.38
CA VAL A 314 16.34 7.80 -42.85
C VAL A 314 16.01 6.84 -44.01
N VAL A 315 14.74 6.54 -44.24
CA VAL A 315 14.27 5.65 -45.31
C VAL A 315 13.76 6.47 -46.49
N GLN A 316 12.76 7.33 -46.25
CA GLN A 316 12.02 8.08 -47.27
C GLN A 316 12.70 9.38 -47.69
N GLY A 317 13.56 9.94 -46.83
CA GLY A 317 14.13 11.26 -47.03
C GLY A 317 13.10 12.39 -46.85
N ARG A 318 13.52 13.62 -47.15
CA ARG A 318 12.68 14.83 -47.17
C ARG A 318 12.71 15.46 -48.56
N THR A 319 11.55 15.66 -49.16
CA THR A 319 11.43 16.41 -50.42
C THR A 319 11.28 17.90 -50.15
N THR A 320 12.16 18.71 -50.74
CA THR A 320 12.13 20.19 -50.65
C THR A 320 11.09 20.78 -51.60
N ASN A 321 10.80 22.08 -51.45
CA ASN A 321 9.85 22.78 -52.32
C ASN A 321 10.30 22.81 -53.80
N GLU A 322 11.60 22.69 -54.05
CA GLU A 322 12.21 22.63 -55.38
C GLU A 322 12.20 21.21 -55.97
N GLY A 323 11.64 20.22 -55.28
CA GLY A 323 11.52 18.84 -55.75
C GLY A 323 12.77 17.97 -55.52
N ILE A 324 13.71 18.41 -54.67
CA ILE A 324 14.91 17.64 -54.31
C ILE A 324 14.60 16.72 -53.13
N THR A 325 14.91 15.43 -53.23
CA THR A 325 14.77 14.49 -52.11
C THR A 325 16.11 14.31 -51.40
N ILE A 326 16.18 14.76 -50.16
CA ILE A 326 17.36 14.72 -49.30
C ILE A 326 17.26 13.52 -48.36
N TYR A 327 18.29 12.67 -48.26
CA TYR A 327 18.24 11.45 -47.43
C TYR A 327 19.08 11.52 -46.16
N THR A 328 20.01 12.46 -46.06
CA THR A 328 21.10 12.39 -45.07
C THR A 328 21.30 13.71 -44.33
N LEU A 329 21.92 13.61 -43.14
CA LEU A 329 22.34 14.77 -42.34
C LEU A 329 23.18 15.77 -43.14
N TRP A 330 24.18 15.29 -43.89
CA TRP A 330 25.07 16.18 -44.65
C TRP A 330 24.36 16.82 -45.86
N GLY A 331 23.46 16.11 -46.52
CA GLY A 331 22.61 16.66 -47.58
C GLY A 331 21.76 17.81 -47.05
N GLU A 332 21.15 17.62 -45.88
CA GLU A 332 20.29 18.61 -45.23
C GLU A 332 21.08 19.85 -44.79
N LEU A 333 22.24 19.67 -44.14
CA LEU A 333 23.09 20.79 -43.74
C LEU A 333 23.60 21.59 -44.95
N ALA A 334 24.00 20.91 -46.03
CA ALA A 334 24.46 21.57 -47.25
C ALA A 334 23.33 22.38 -47.92
N TYR A 335 22.12 21.83 -47.95
CA TYR A 335 20.94 22.51 -48.49
C TYR A 335 20.55 23.73 -47.64
N GLN A 336 20.53 23.62 -46.30
CA GLN A 336 20.15 24.76 -45.46
C GLN A 336 21.18 25.89 -45.48
N LEU A 337 22.48 25.58 -45.58
CA LEU A 337 23.54 26.60 -45.64
C LEU A 337 23.63 27.27 -47.02
N GLY A 338 23.57 26.47 -48.10
CA GLY A 338 23.88 26.93 -49.46
C GLY A 338 22.76 26.76 -50.50
N GLY A 339 21.54 26.39 -50.07
CA GLY A 339 20.42 26.12 -50.95
C GLY A 339 20.69 24.97 -51.92
N VAL A 340 20.10 25.06 -53.12
CA VAL A 340 20.27 24.06 -54.19
C VAL A 340 21.74 23.92 -54.61
N GLU A 341 22.50 25.00 -54.64
CA GLU A 341 23.93 24.96 -54.99
C GLU A 341 24.77 24.20 -53.95
N GLY A 342 24.49 24.44 -52.66
CA GLY A 342 25.11 23.70 -51.57
C GLY A 342 24.81 22.19 -51.65
N TYR A 343 23.54 21.83 -51.85
CA TYR A 343 23.13 20.43 -52.02
C TYR A 343 23.81 19.76 -53.22
N ASN A 344 23.88 20.44 -54.37
CA ASN A 344 24.47 19.88 -55.59
C ASN A 344 25.94 19.42 -55.40
N LYS A 345 26.70 20.08 -54.52
CA LYS A 345 28.08 19.66 -54.19
C LYS A 345 28.15 18.32 -53.45
N VAL A 346 27.10 17.96 -52.69
CA VAL A 346 27.02 16.71 -51.91
C VAL A 346 25.98 15.73 -52.47
N ARG A 347 25.34 16.02 -53.60
CA ARG A 347 24.24 15.24 -54.16
C ARG A 347 24.60 13.76 -54.35
N ALA A 348 25.76 13.48 -54.93
CA ALA A 348 26.23 12.10 -55.12
C ALA A 348 26.43 11.37 -53.78
N ASN A 349 26.88 12.07 -52.74
CA ASN A 349 27.05 11.54 -51.38
C ASN A 349 25.71 11.28 -50.68
N ASP A 350 24.74 12.18 -50.86
CA ASP A 350 23.40 12.04 -50.31
C ASP A 350 22.63 10.87 -50.95
N GLU A 351 22.60 10.81 -52.28
CA GLU A 351 21.94 9.73 -53.04
C GLU A 351 22.57 8.35 -52.77
N SER A 352 23.91 8.29 -52.61
CA SER A 352 24.63 7.06 -52.26
C SER A 352 24.69 6.79 -50.75
N ARG A 353 24.12 7.68 -49.92
CA ARG A 353 24.15 7.62 -48.45
C ARG A 353 25.55 7.44 -47.84
N THR A 354 26.58 7.89 -48.56
CA THR A 354 27.99 7.76 -48.18
C THR A 354 28.57 9.11 -47.79
N ALA A 355 29.22 9.19 -46.62
CA ALA A 355 29.67 10.45 -46.04
C ALA A 355 30.64 11.22 -46.97
N PRO A 356 30.45 12.54 -47.16
CA PRO A 356 31.40 13.36 -47.92
C PRO A 356 32.69 13.58 -47.14
N THR A 357 33.80 13.79 -47.87
CA THR A 357 35.09 14.16 -47.30
C THR A 357 35.16 15.65 -46.97
N SER A 358 36.12 16.06 -46.14
CA SER A 358 36.32 17.47 -45.77
C SER A 358 36.53 18.36 -47.00
N SER A 359 37.19 17.86 -48.05
CA SER A 359 37.39 18.57 -49.32
C SER A 359 36.09 18.99 -50.04
N ILE A 360 34.99 18.27 -49.81
CA ILE A 360 33.68 18.59 -50.40
C ILE A 360 32.88 19.52 -49.47
N PHE A 361 32.88 19.23 -48.17
CA PHE A 361 32.01 19.93 -47.23
C PHE A 361 32.60 21.26 -46.71
N LYS A 362 33.92 21.34 -46.51
CA LYS A 362 34.58 22.55 -46.01
C LYS A 362 34.35 23.78 -46.91
N PRO A 363 34.41 23.69 -48.25
CA PRO A 363 34.09 24.82 -49.13
C PRO A 363 32.64 25.33 -48.99
N ILE A 364 31.69 24.48 -48.58
CA ILE A 364 30.31 24.89 -48.31
C ILE A 364 30.28 25.77 -47.06
N LEU A 365 31.02 25.39 -46.01
CA LEU A 365 31.14 26.19 -44.79
C LEU A 365 31.81 27.54 -45.06
N GLU A 366 32.94 27.55 -45.79
CA GLU A 366 33.71 28.77 -46.08
C GLU A 366 32.89 29.82 -46.85
N GLN A 367 32.03 29.38 -47.79
CA GLN A 367 31.22 30.26 -48.62
C GLN A 367 30.03 30.90 -47.89
N HIS A 368 29.63 30.36 -46.74
CA HIS A 368 28.39 30.74 -46.05
C HIS A 368 28.62 31.24 -44.61
N THR A 369 29.78 31.83 -44.33
CA THR A 369 30.09 32.46 -43.03
C THR A 369 29.52 33.88 -42.90
N PRO A 370 29.13 34.35 -41.69
CA PRO A 370 29.10 33.62 -40.43
C PRO A 370 27.97 32.59 -40.39
N SER A 371 28.25 31.39 -39.86
CA SER A 371 27.28 30.28 -39.82
C SER A 371 27.23 29.56 -38.47
N LEU A 372 26.03 29.15 -38.11
CA LEU A 372 25.74 28.38 -36.90
C LEU A 372 25.02 27.08 -37.28
N ILE A 373 25.59 25.95 -36.89
CA ILE A 373 25.01 24.62 -37.10
C ILE A 373 24.50 24.12 -35.76
N LEU A 374 23.21 23.82 -35.69
CA LEU A 374 22.53 23.29 -34.51
C LEU A 374 22.03 21.88 -34.80
N VAL A 375 22.51 20.90 -34.03
CA VAL A 375 22.12 19.49 -34.16
C VAL A 375 21.47 19.04 -32.86
N ASP A 376 20.17 18.76 -32.90
CA ASP A 376 19.42 18.22 -31.76
C ASP A 376 19.13 16.73 -31.92
N GLU A 377 19.04 16.00 -30.80
CA GLU A 377 18.67 14.58 -30.72
C GLU A 377 19.46 13.66 -31.66
N LEU A 378 20.78 13.93 -31.77
CA LEU A 378 21.67 13.21 -32.69
C LEU A 378 21.75 11.70 -32.41
N ALA A 379 21.66 11.30 -31.14
CA ALA A 379 21.71 9.89 -30.75
C ALA A 379 20.49 9.10 -31.25
N ASP A 380 19.30 9.71 -31.24
CA ASP A 380 18.06 9.09 -31.71
C ASP A 380 18.08 8.93 -33.24
N TYR A 381 18.59 9.95 -33.94
CA TYR A 381 18.85 9.84 -35.38
C TYR A 381 19.81 8.69 -35.69
N CYS A 382 20.92 8.59 -34.96
CA CYS A 382 21.89 7.50 -35.10
C CYS A 382 21.26 6.11 -34.86
N ASN A 383 20.35 6.01 -33.89
CA ASN A 383 19.63 4.76 -33.62
C ASN A 383 18.73 4.35 -34.81
N LYS A 384 17.96 5.30 -35.38
CA LYS A 384 17.18 5.07 -36.61
C LYS A 384 18.09 4.72 -37.81
N ALA A 385 19.19 5.46 -37.97
CA ALA A 385 20.15 5.28 -39.04
C ALA A 385 20.89 3.92 -38.98
N ASN A 386 20.99 3.31 -37.80
CA ASN A 386 21.60 1.99 -37.67
C ASN A 386 20.78 0.89 -38.37
N GLY A 387 19.47 1.06 -38.53
CA GLY A 387 18.60 0.14 -39.26
C GLY A 387 18.75 0.18 -40.79
N THR A 388 19.45 1.18 -41.34
CA THR A 388 19.61 1.36 -42.79
C THR A 388 20.98 0.87 -43.25
N ILE A 389 21.00 -0.17 -44.10
CA ILE A 389 22.24 -0.73 -44.65
C ILE A 389 22.79 0.19 -45.76
N VAL A 390 24.09 0.49 -45.70
CA VAL A 390 24.80 1.27 -46.72
C VAL A 390 26.14 0.59 -47.02
N GLY A 391 26.29 0.05 -48.23
CA GLY A 391 27.48 -0.70 -48.62
C GLY A 391 27.72 -1.91 -47.70
N LYS A 392 28.87 -1.94 -47.02
CA LYS A 392 29.25 -2.99 -46.04
C LYS A 392 28.92 -2.62 -44.59
N GLY A 393 28.36 -1.45 -44.34
CA GLY A 393 28.03 -0.95 -43.00
C GLY A 393 26.59 -0.43 -42.94
N THR A 394 26.37 0.54 -42.07
CA THR A 394 25.06 1.18 -41.88
C THR A 394 25.15 2.69 -42.07
N LEU A 395 24.03 3.36 -42.30
CA LEU A 395 23.97 4.83 -42.35
C LEU A 395 24.47 5.45 -41.04
N TYR A 396 24.30 4.77 -39.90
CA TYR A 396 24.93 5.15 -38.63
C TYR A 396 26.45 5.24 -38.74
N THR A 397 27.14 4.21 -39.28
CA THR A 397 28.61 4.24 -39.45
C THR A 397 29.08 5.39 -40.35
N GLN A 398 28.31 5.69 -41.41
CA GLN A 398 28.57 6.82 -42.30
C GLN A 398 28.34 8.16 -41.59
N THR A 399 27.26 8.29 -40.82
CA THR A 399 26.95 9.50 -40.03
C THR A 399 28.06 9.78 -39.03
N VAL A 400 28.52 8.76 -38.32
CA VAL A 400 29.64 8.83 -37.36
C VAL A 400 30.94 9.29 -38.04
N SER A 401 31.22 8.82 -39.25
CA SER A 401 32.36 9.28 -40.08
C SER A 401 32.19 10.73 -40.53
N PHE A 402 30.99 11.11 -40.95
CA PHE A 402 30.67 12.48 -41.34
C PHE A 402 30.82 13.46 -40.17
N LEU A 403 30.36 13.09 -38.96
CA LEU A 403 30.49 13.94 -37.77
C LEU A 403 31.94 14.29 -37.47
N GLN A 404 32.86 13.33 -37.59
CA GLN A 404 34.30 13.63 -37.45
C GLN A 404 34.73 14.66 -38.50
N THR A 405 34.39 14.42 -39.77
CA THR A 405 34.70 15.34 -40.88
C THR A 405 34.11 16.73 -40.66
N LEU A 406 32.88 16.81 -40.16
CA LEU A 406 32.18 18.04 -39.85
C LEU A 406 32.86 18.80 -38.72
N THR A 407 33.19 18.13 -37.60
CA THR A 407 33.86 18.77 -36.47
C THR A 407 35.23 19.33 -36.84
N GLU A 408 36.02 18.58 -37.62
CA GLU A 408 37.33 19.03 -38.12
C GLU A 408 37.19 20.22 -39.09
N SER A 409 36.18 20.18 -39.97
CA SER A 409 35.94 21.26 -40.93
C SER A 409 35.45 22.54 -40.25
N VAL A 410 34.56 22.44 -39.25
CA VAL A 410 34.07 23.58 -38.46
C VAL A 410 35.20 24.21 -37.64
N ALA A 411 36.05 23.40 -37.01
CA ALA A 411 37.21 23.91 -36.28
C ALA A 411 38.15 24.74 -37.18
N ALA A 412 38.34 24.30 -38.43
CA ALA A 412 39.23 24.94 -39.40
C ALA A 412 38.66 26.20 -40.07
N VAL A 413 37.35 26.44 -40.05
CA VAL A 413 36.71 27.56 -40.74
C VAL A 413 36.39 28.69 -39.74
N PRO A 414 36.95 29.90 -39.89
CA PRO A 414 36.58 31.05 -39.05
C PRO A 414 35.10 31.39 -39.17
N LYS A 415 34.49 31.94 -38.11
CA LYS A 415 33.08 32.35 -38.09
C LYS A 415 32.05 31.23 -38.33
N CYS A 416 32.45 29.97 -38.16
CA CYS A 416 31.57 28.81 -38.23
C CYS A 416 31.52 28.13 -36.85
N VAL A 417 30.33 27.81 -36.36
CA VAL A 417 30.12 27.20 -35.04
C VAL A 417 29.18 26.00 -35.15
N LEU A 418 29.51 24.90 -34.47
CA LEU A 418 28.67 23.71 -34.36
C LEU A 418 28.28 23.48 -32.90
N ILE A 419 26.97 23.39 -32.65
CA ILE A 419 26.40 22.98 -31.36
C ILE A 419 25.62 21.69 -31.57
N ALA A 420 25.99 20.64 -30.83
CA ALA A 420 25.30 19.34 -30.90
C ALA A 420 24.82 18.91 -29.52
N THR A 421 23.65 18.30 -29.43
CA THR A 421 23.13 17.74 -28.17
C THR A 421 23.44 16.26 -28.05
N LEU A 422 23.89 15.87 -26.85
CA LEU A 422 24.09 14.48 -26.46
C LEU A 422 23.23 14.15 -25.23
N PRO A 423 22.68 12.93 -25.13
CA PRO A 423 22.02 12.45 -23.91
C PRO A 423 23.06 12.20 -22.81
N ALA A 424 22.65 12.26 -21.54
CA ALA A 424 23.57 11.98 -20.42
C ALA A 424 23.69 10.49 -20.10
N SER A 425 22.73 9.68 -20.54
CA SER A 425 22.75 8.24 -20.33
C SER A 425 22.22 7.48 -21.53
N ALA A 426 22.75 6.27 -21.73
CA ALA A 426 22.29 5.36 -22.78
C ALA A 426 20.79 5.05 -22.67
N THR A 427 20.27 5.02 -21.43
CA THR A 427 18.84 4.79 -21.14
C THR A 427 17.90 5.85 -21.73
N GLU A 428 18.38 7.07 -22.01
CA GLU A 428 17.59 8.12 -22.67
C GLU A 428 17.36 7.82 -24.17
N VAL A 429 18.23 7.01 -24.80
CA VAL A 429 18.17 6.69 -26.24
C VAL A 429 17.48 5.35 -26.47
N ALA A 430 17.99 4.30 -25.81
CA ALA A 430 17.45 2.96 -25.85
C ALA A 430 17.98 2.17 -24.65
N SER A 431 17.12 1.39 -24.01
CA SER A 431 17.52 0.44 -22.96
C SER A 431 18.19 -0.79 -23.58
N SER A 432 19.24 -0.60 -24.38
CA SER A 432 19.95 -1.65 -25.11
C SER A 432 21.45 -1.37 -25.17
N GLU A 433 22.25 -2.43 -25.37
CA GLU A 433 23.71 -2.33 -25.56
C GLU A 433 24.06 -1.43 -26.77
N ILE A 434 23.20 -1.39 -27.78
CA ILE A 434 23.34 -0.54 -28.97
C ILE A 434 23.27 0.95 -28.58
N GLY A 435 22.36 1.33 -27.69
CA GLY A 435 22.25 2.72 -27.21
C GLY A 435 23.52 3.20 -26.52
N GLN A 436 24.16 2.32 -25.74
CA GLN A 436 25.44 2.61 -25.10
C GLN A 436 26.58 2.75 -26.12
N GLN A 437 26.64 1.86 -27.12
CA GLN A 437 27.65 1.93 -28.19
C GLN A 437 27.52 3.23 -29.02
N ILE A 438 26.29 3.65 -29.33
CA ILE A 438 26.02 4.90 -30.04
C ILE A 438 26.50 6.09 -29.22
N LEU A 439 26.12 6.17 -27.95
CA LEU A 439 26.52 7.28 -27.07
C LEU A 439 28.05 7.38 -26.95
N SER A 440 28.73 6.27 -26.64
CA SER A 440 30.20 6.26 -26.54
C SER A 440 30.89 6.63 -27.86
N SER A 441 30.33 6.24 -29.01
CA SER A 441 30.88 6.61 -30.32
C SER A 441 30.73 8.09 -30.63
N LEU A 442 29.61 8.70 -30.21
CA LEU A 442 29.35 10.14 -30.38
C LEU A 442 30.20 10.97 -29.42
N GLU A 443 30.31 10.55 -28.15
CA GLU A 443 31.17 11.21 -27.16
C GLU A 443 32.63 11.25 -27.61
N ASN A 444 33.17 10.11 -28.04
CA ASN A 444 34.57 10.01 -28.50
C ASN A 444 34.89 10.92 -29.71
N ARG A 445 33.89 11.30 -30.51
CA ARG A 445 34.10 12.12 -31.73
C ARG A 445 33.81 13.58 -31.49
N ILE A 446 32.72 13.92 -30.80
CA ILE A 446 32.29 15.30 -30.59
C ILE A 446 32.97 15.90 -29.36
N VAL A 447 33.06 15.16 -28.23
CA VAL A 447 33.66 15.66 -26.99
C VAL A 447 35.18 15.75 -27.10
N ARG A 448 35.82 14.89 -27.89
CA ARG A 448 37.29 14.97 -28.12
C ARG A 448 37.73 16.30 -28.73
N VAL A 449 36.87 16.94 -29.51
CA VAL A 449 37.17 18.19 -30.23
C VAL A 449 36.47 19.41 -29.58
N GLY A 450 35.52 19.19 -28.67
CA GLY A 450 34.67 20.24 -28.11
C GLY A 450 34.61 20.28 -26.58
N THR A 451 34.00 21.34 -26.03
CA THR A 451 33.80 21.50 -24.58
C THR A 451 32.40 21.04 -24.17
N GLY A 452 32.30 20.29 -23.07
CA GLY A 452 31.03 19.93 -22.43
C GLY A 452 30.53 21.07 -21.56
N ILE A 453 29.29 21.54 -21.80
CA ILE A 453 28.65 22.59 -21.01
C ILE A 453 27.30 22.09 -20.47
N LYS A 454 27.08 22.26 -19.16
CA LYS A 454 25.77 22.06 -18.51
C LYS A 454 24.98 23.38 -18.60
N PRO A 455 23.85 23.45 -19.34
CA PRO A 455 23.19 24.74 -19.61
C PRO A 455 22.51 25.40 -18.40
N VAL A 456 22.07 24.60 -17.42
CA VAL A 456 21.31 25.06 -16.26
C VAL A 456 21.88 24.37 -15.02
N ASP A 457 22.24 25.15 -14.00
CA ASP A 457 22.64 24.61 -12.71
C ASP A 457 21.43 24.25 -11.82
N ASP A 458 21.66 23.40 -10.83
CA ASP A 458 20.64 22.80 -9.97
C ASP A 458 19.86 23.85 -9.16
N GLU A 459 20.47 24.98 -8.80
CA GLU A 459 19.79 26.08 -8.10
C GLU A 459 19.06 27.06 -9.05
N GLU A 460 19.39 27.07 -10.34
CA GLU A 460 18.76 27.98 -11.31
C GLU A 460 17.37 27.48 -11.73
N ILE A 461 17.06 26.21 -11.45
CA ILE A 461 15.77 25.62 -11.78
C ILE A 461 14.60 26.36 -11.13
N PHE A 462 14.78 26.88 -9.90
CA PHE A 462 13.75 27.64 -9.19
C PHE A 462 13.38 28.92 -9.96
N GLU A 463 14.39 29.63 -10.47
CA GLU A 463 14.22 30.85 -11.26
C GLU A 463 13.60 30.56 -12.64
N VAL A 464 14.03 29.46 -13.28
CA VAL A 464 13.46 28.99 -14.55
C VAL A 464 11.97 28.67 -14.39
N VAL A 465 11.62 27.90 -13.36
CA VAL A 465 10.23 27.53 -13.05
C VAL A 465 9.39 28.79 -12.77
N ARG A 466 9.91 29.72 -11.97
CA ARG A 466 9.24 30.98 -11.66
C ARG A 466 8.94 31.80 -12.92
N ARG A 467 9.93 32.04 -13.77
CA ARG A 467 9.78 32.83 -15.01
C ARG A 467 8.85 32.17 -16.03
N ARG A 468 8.82 30.84 -16.07
CA ARG A 468 7.97 30.09 -16.99
C ARG A 468 6.50 30.05 -16.57
N LEU A 469 6.22 30.16 -15.27
CA LEU A 469 4.86 30.01 -14.74
C LEU A 469 4.19 31.35 -14.40
N PHE A 470 4.96 32.42 -14.15
CA PHE A 470 4.44 33.74 -13.77
C PHE A 470 4.88 34.85 -14.73
N GLU A 471 4.00 35.84 -14.92
CA GLU A 471 4.22 37.01 -15.78
C GLU A 471 5.26 37.98 -15.19
N ASN A 472 5.34 38.02 -13.86
CA ASN A 472 6.29 38.85 -13.13
C ASN A 472 6.85 38.10 -11.92
N VAL A 473 7.93 38.64 -11.34
CA VAL A 473 8.59 38.07 -10.16
C VAL A 473 8.04 38.61 -8.83
N GLY A 474 7.11 39.58 -8.89
CA GLY A 474 6.52 40.26 -7.74
C GLY A 474 7.37 41.40 -7.18
N ASN A 475 6.82 42.12 -6.21
CA ASN A 475 7.51 43.21 -5.51
C ASN A 475 8.58 42.63 -4.54
N PRO A 476 9.87 42.99 -4.71
CA PRO A 476 10.96 42.52 -3.84
C PRO A 476 10.74 42.80 -2.35
N GLU A 477 10.15 43.93 -2.00
CA GLU A 477 9.89 44.30 -0.59
C GLU A 477 8.89 43.34 0.06
N VAL A 478 7.84 42.97 -0.69
CA VAL A 478 6.84 42.00 -0.24
C VAL A 478 7.47 40.62 -0.07
N ILE A 479 8.36 40.22 -0.99
CA ILE A 479 9.08 38.96 -0.91
C ILE A 479 9.96 38.92 0.34
N GLU A 480 10.76 39.95 0.60
CA GLU A 480 11.60 39.99 1.81
C GLU A 480 10.78 39.98 3.09
N GLN A 481 9.61 40.64 3.13
CA GLN A 481 8.69 40.57 4.26
C GLN A 481 8.20 39.13 4.52
N VAL A 482 7.78 38.43 3.47
CA VAL A 482 7.37 37.01 3.54
C VAL A 482 8.53 36.15 4.04
N LEU A 483 9.71 36.25 3.41
CA LEU A 483 10.87 35.43 3.75
C LEU A 483 11.37 35.66 5.17
N THR A 484 11.39 36.91 5.64
CA THR A 484 11.77 37.25 7.02
C THR A 484 10.84 36.56 8.03
N ARG A 485 9.55 36.49 7.70
CA ARG A 485 8.53 35.86 8.55
C ARG A 485 8.66 34.34 8.58
N TYR A 486 8.99 33.70 7.44
CA TYR A 486 9.35 32.28 7.40
C TYR A 486 10.65 31.99 8.17
N LYS A 487 11.69 32.81 7.97
CA LYS A 487 12.97 32.69 8.68
C LYS A 487 12.76 32.71 10.20
N ASN A 488 12.00 33.68 10.72
CA ASN A 488 11.71 33.75 12.15
C ASN A 488 10.91 32.53 12.64
N THR A 489 9.94 32.07 11.85
CA THR A 489 9.15 30.87 12.18
C THR A 489 10.01 29.61 12.26
N TYR A 490 10.97 29.46 11.35
CA TYR A 490 11.89 28.32 11.34
C TYR A 490 12.96 28.42 12.43
N HIS A 491 13.52 29.60 12.65
CA HIS A 491 14.50 29.85 13.71
C HIS A 491 13.93 29.52 15.10
N ASN A 492 12.70 29.99 15.37
CA ASN A 492 11.99 29.72 16.62
C ASN A 492 11.65 28.23 16.82
N ARG A 493 11.75 27.41 15.77
CA ARG A 493 11.39 25.98 15.76
C ARG A 493 12.52 25.09 15.23
N ARG A 494 13.77 25.54 15.32
CA ARG A 494 14.94 24.82 14.80
C ARG A 494 15.15 23.41 15.38
N SER A 495 14.60 23.12 16.56
CA SER A 495 14.63 21.79 17.19
C SER A 495 13.63 20.81 16.56
N ASP A 496 12.59 21.31 15.91
CA ASP A 496 11.48 20.54 15.34
C ASP A 496 11.58 20.38 13.82
N LEU A 497 12.58 21.01 13.21
CA LEU A 497 12.79 21.11 11.78
C LEU A 497 14.18 20.56 11.40
N PRO A 498 14.42 20.24 10.12
CA PRO A 498 15.74 19.86 9.66
C PRO A 498 16.75 20.98 9.91
N VAL A 499 17.99 20.62 10.23
CA VAL A 499 19.08 21.58 10.56
C VAL A 499 19.34 22.59 9.44
N GLU A 500 19.03 22.20 8.21
CA GLU A 500 19.19 23.03 7.01
C GLU A 500 18.22 24.21 6.96
N ALA A 501 17.03 24.10 7.57
CA ALA A 501 15.95 25.08 7.46
C ALA A 501 16.26 26.44 8.11
N ASP A 502 17.11 26.45 9.15
CA ASP A 502 17.54 27.68 9.85
C ASP A 502 18.76 28.35 9.16
N ARG A 503 19.33 27.73 8.11
CA ARG A 503 20.50 28.28 7.42
C ARG A 503 20.11 29.41 6.48
N THR A 504 20.98 30.41 6.36
CA THR A 504 20.82 31.51 5.40
C THR A 504 20.68 31.01 3.96
N ASP A 505 21.38 29.93 3.60
CA ASP A 505 21.32 29.33 2.27
C ASP A 505 19.91 28.83 1.92
N TYR A 506 19.17 28.29 2.91
CA TYR A 506 17.80 27.85 2.69
C TYR A 506 16.86 29.03 2.43
N ILE A 507 17.03 30.14 3.16
CA ILE A 507 16.26 31.37 2.89
C ILE A 507 16.58 31.95 1.51
N ASN A 508 17.84 31.88 1.08
CA ASN A 508 18.23 32.27 -0.27
C ASN A 508 17.57 31.37 -1.32
N LYS A 509 17.45 30.07 -1.05
CA LYS A 509 16.70 29.13 -1.89
C LYS A 509 15.20 29.46 -1.94
N MET A 510 14.58 29.78 -0.81
CA MET A 510 13.18 30.25 -0.76
C MET A 510 12.97 31.53 -1.58
N ARG A 511 13.93 32.47 -1.57
CA ARG A 511 13.87 33.68 -2.40
C ARG A 511 13.84 33.38 -3.90
N LYS A 512 14.65 32.43 -4.35
CA LYS A 512 14.67 31.97 -5.75
C LYS A 512 13.38 31.22 -6.12
N ALA A 513 12.82 30.46 -5.17
CA ALA A 513 11.63 29.64 -5.37
C ALA A 513 10.30 30.40 -5.31
N TYR A 514 10.24 31.58 -4.69
CA TYR A 514 9.00 32.37 -4.52
C TYR A 514 8.22 32.48 -5.84
N PRO A 515 6.90 32.19 -5.88
CA PRO A 515 6.00 31.99 -4.75
C PRO A 515 5.90 30.54 -4.24
N PHE A 516 6.75 29.62 -4.71
CA PHE A 516 6.75 28.24 -4.24
C PHE A 516 7.57 28.06 -2.96
N HIS A 517 7.12 27.15 -2.11
CA HIS A 517 7.98 26.57 -1.09
C HIS A 517 9.01 25.63 -1.77
N PRO A 518 10.33 25.71 -1.46
CA PRO A 518 11.36 24.93 -2.16
C PRO A 518 11.09 23.43 -2.21
N GLU A 519 10.59 22.86 -1.11
CA GLU A 519 10.29 21.41 -1.02
C GLU A 519 9.31 20.93 -2.08
N LEU A 520 8.37 21.76 -2.54
CA LEU A 520 7.42 21.36 -3.58
C LEU A 520 8.13 21.11 -4.93
N ILE A 521 9.05 22.00 -5.32
CA ILE A 521 9.83 21.85 -6.54
C ILE A 521 10.83 20.71 -6.38
N ASP A 522 11.48 20.62 -5.21
CA ASP A 522 12.45 19.56 -4.94
C ASP A 522 11.83 18.17 -4.87
N MET A 523 10.57 18.03 -4.45
CA MET A 523 9.85 16.76 -4.52
C MET A 523 9.77 16.23 -5.96
N PHE A 524 9.32 17.05 -6.90
CA PHE A 524 9.27 16.63 -8.30
C PHE A 524 10.66 16.46 -8.92
N ARG A 525 11.63 17.26 -8.48
CA ARG A 525 13.01 17.18 -8.95
C ARG A 525 13.72 15.94 -8.40
N LEU A 526 14.02 15.93 -7.11
CA LEU A 526 14.88 14.94 -6.48
C LEU A 526 14.23 13.56 -6.37
N LYS A 527 12.90 13.50 -6.18
CA LYS A 527 12.22 12.21 -5.99
C LYS A 527 11.64 11.66 -7.28
N TRP A 528 10.83 12.44 -8.00
CA TRP A 528 10.16 11.96 -9.22
C TRP A 528 11.10 11.90 -10.41
N GLY A 529 12.06 12.83 -10.50
CA GLY A 529 13.03 12.87 -11.60
C GLY A 529 13.97 11.68 -11.69
N ASN A 530 14.03 10.81 -10.69
CA ASN A 530 14.83 9.59 -10.77
C ASN A 530 14.18 8.51 -11.66
N ASP A 531 12.89 8.60 -11.96
CA ASP A 531 12.21 7.67 -12.87
C ASP A 531 12.43 8.09 -14.35
N SER A 532 12.88 7.16 -15.19
CA SER A 532 13.13 7.44 -16.62
C SER A 532 11.87 7.72 -17.42
N ARG A 533 10.71 7.26 -16.97
CA ARG A 533 9.40 7.55 -17.60
C ARG A 533 8.90 8.95 -17.23
N PHE A 534 9.43 9.54 -16.15
CA PHE A 534 9.09 10.90 -15.77
C PHE A 534 9.96 11.91 -16.52
N GLN A 535 9.33 12.70 -17.38
CA GLN A 535 10.00 13.78 -18.12
C GLN A 535 10.44 14.88 -17.15
N ARG A 536 11.67 14.78 -16.62
CA ARG A 536 12.18 15.54 -15.47
C ARG A 536 11.73 17.01 -15.40
N THR A 537 11.95 17.82 -16.44
CA THR A 537 11.66 19.28 -16.36
C THR A 537 10.32 19.66 -16.98
N ARG A 538 9.92 19.02 -18.09
CA ARG A 538 8.62 19.25 -18.71
C ARG A 538 7.48 18.76 -17.82
N GLY A 539 7.65 17.59 -17.22
CA GLY A 539 6.76 17.01 -16.23
C GLY A 539 6.60 17.90 -14.99
N VAL A 540 7.70 18.43 -14.42
CA VAL A 540 7.66 19.40 -13.31
C VAL A 540 6.85 20.64 -13.69
N LEU A 541 7.19 21.32 -14.79
CA LEU A 541 6.51 22.55 -15.20
C LEU A 541 5.01 22.32 -15.43
N ARG A 542 4.65 21.21 -16.08
CA ARG A 542 3.26 20.82 -16.33
C ARG A 542 2.49 20.58 -15.03
N LEU A 543 3.06 19.82 -14.09
CA LEU A 543 2.40 19.54 -12.82
C LEU A 543 2.25 20.81 -11.96
N LEU A 544 3.28 21.66 -11.91
CA LEU A 544 3.22 22.94 -11.20
C LEU A 544 2.23 23.92 -11.84
N ALA A 545 2.15 23.98 -13.17
CA ALA A 545 1.15 24.79 -13.87
C ALA A 545 -0.28 24.34 -13.53
N SER A 546 -0.52 23.02 -13.49
CA SER A 546 -1.81 22.44 -13.07
C SER A 546 -2.15 22.81 -11.63
N ILE A 547 -1.18 22.73 -10.71
CA ILE A 547 -1.33 23.15 -9.30
C ILE A 547 -1.65 24.66 -9.20
N ILE A 548 -0.92 25.51 -9.91
CA ILE A 548 -1.18 26.96 -9.92
C ILE A 548 -2.58 27.25 -10.44
N LYS A 549 -3.01 26.58 -11.52
CA LYS A 549 -4.34 26.76 -12.09
C LYS A 549 -5.44 26.41 -11.09
N ASP A 550 -5.33 25.25 -10.42
CA ASP A 550 -6.26 24.86 -9.36
C ASP A 550 -6.32 25.93 -8.26
N LEU A 551 -5.16 26.34 -7.74
CA LEU A 551 -5.06 27.34 -6.68
C LEU A 551 -5.61 28.70 -7.10
N TRP A 552 -5.36 29.12 -8.34
CA TRP A 552 -5.87 30.36 -8.90
C TRP A 552 -7.39 30.34 -8.99
N ASN A 553 -7.98 29.24 -9.46
CA ASN A 553 -9.42 29.10 -9.62
C ASN A 553 -10.15 29.10 -8.27
N ARG A 554 -9.59 28.43 -7.25
CA ARG A 554 -10.19 28.38 -5.91
C ARG A 554 -9.64 29.41 -4.92
N ARG A 555 -8.91 30.44 -5.39
CA ARG A 555 -8.26 31.44 -4.53
C ARG A 555 -9.19 32.09 -3.51
N GLY A 556 -10.48 32.25 -3.86
CA GLY A 556 -11.51 32.81 -2.97
C GLY A 556 -11.93 31.89 -1.82
N SER A 557 -11.64 30.58 -1.89
CA SER A 557 -11.96 29.60 -0.85
C SER A 557 -10.74 29.06 -0.10
N LEU A 558 -9.54 29.60 -0.35
CA LEU A 558 -8.32 29.17 0.34
C LEU A 558 -8.25 29.77 1.75
N SER A 559 -7.92 28.94 2.74
CA SER A 559 -7.75 29.36 4.13
C SER A 559 -6.34 29.89 4.41
N GLY A 560 -6.22 30.94 5.24
CA GLY A 560 -4.93 31.46 5.72
C GLY A 560 -4.26 32.48 4.81
N SER A 561 -3.01 32.83 5.12
CA SER A 561 -2.27 33.88 4.41
C SER A 561 -1.86 33.51 2.99
N GLN A 562 -1.73 32.21 2.66
CA GLN A 562 -1.37 31.72 1.33
C GLN A 562 -0.15 32.44 0.73
N ALA A 563 0.87 32.68 1.56
CA ALA A 563 2.05 33.47 1.17
C ALA A 563 3.01 32.70 0.24
N LEU A 564 3.09 31.38 0.39
CA LEU A 564 3.83 30.46 -0.48
C LEU A 564 2.97 29.24 -0.81
N ILE A 565 3.24 28.63 -1.96
CA ILE A 565 2.60 27.39 -2.41
C ILE A 565 3.37 26.19 -1.83
N HIS A 566 2.73 25.45 -0.94
CA HIS A 566 3.30 24.27 -0.26
C HIS A 566 2.82 22.96 -0.90
N THR A 567 3.47 21.85 -0.55
CA THR A 567 3.00 20.51 -0.91
C THR A 567 1.60 20.22 -0.37
N SER A 568 1.28 20.74 0.82
CA SER A 568 -0.04 20.59 1.44
C SER A 568 -1.16 21.38 0.74
N ASP A 569 -0.82 22.34 -0.13
CA ASP A 569 -1.82 23.06 -0.92
C ASP A 569 -2.32 22.24 -2.11
N VAL A 570 -1.63 21.15 -2.48
CA VAL A 570 -1.99 20.31 -3.62
C VAL A 570 -3.26 19.52 -3.30
N ASN A 571 -4.36 19.84 -3.98
CA ASN A 571 -5.60 19.08 -3.89
C ASN A 571 -5.70 18.09 -5.05
N LEU A 572 -5.35 16.83 -4.79
CA LEU A 572 -5.33 15.77 -5.79
C LEU A 572 -6.69 15.53 -6.47
N THR A 573 -7.81 15.82 -5.79
CA THR A 573 -9.17 15.67 -6.33
C THR A 573 -9.38 16.51 -7.59
N ASN A 574 -8.79 17.70 -7.62
CA ASN A 574 -8.93 18.65 -8.73
C ASN A 574 -7.81 18.52 -9.78
N LEU A 575 -6.89 17.57 -9.61
CA LEU A 575 -5.66 17.46 -10.39
C LEU A 575 -5.55 16.09 -11.08
N PRO A 576 -6.42 15.79 -12.07
CA PRO A 576 -6.39 14.52 -12.80
C PRO A 576 -5.05 14.30 -13.53
N THR A 577 -4.38 15.37 -13.93
CA THR A 577 -3.04 15.33 -14.52
C THR A 577 -2.00 14.77 -13.56
N LEU A 578 -2.14 15.06 -12.26
CA LEU A 578 -1.19 14.61 -11.24
C LEU A 578 -1.52 13.18 -10.82
N THR A 579 -2.79 12.85 -10.58
CA THR A 579 -3.21 11.49 -10.24
C THR A 579 -2.93 10.48 -11.36
N SER A 580 -3.13 10.85 -12.63
CA SER A 580 -2.78 9.99 -13.78
C SER A 580 -1.26 9.77 -13.89
N THR A 581 -0.46 10.81 -13.59
CA THR A 581 1.01 10.68 -13.58
C THR A 581 1.47 9.76 -12.45
N ILE A 582 0.90 9.89 -11.24
CA ILE A 582 1.19 8.97 -10.12
C ILE A 582 0.89 7.53 -10.54
N THR A 583 -0.30 7.30 -11.12
CA THR A 583 -0.75 5.97 -11.54
C THR A 583 0.12 5.39 -12.67
N SER A 584 0.55 6.22 -13.63
CA SER A 584 1.47 5.82 -14.69
C SER A 584 2.86 5.46 -14.17
N LEU A 585 3.36 6.15 -13.15
CA LEU A 585 4.68 5.89 -12.57
C LEU A 585 4.65 4.68 -11.62
N MET A 586 3.64 4.58 -10.76
CA MET A 586 3.63 3.62 -9.66
C MET A 586 2.74 2.38 -9.90
N GLY A 587 1.84 2.43 -10.89
CA GLY A 587 0.89 1.36 -11.26
C GLY A 587 -0.58 1.70 -10.94
N SER A 588 -1.51 0.99 -11.59
CA SER A 588 -2.97 1.20 -11.46
C SER A 588 -3.50 1.01 -10.03
N GLN A 589 -2.87 0.14 -9.24
CA GLN A 589 -3.26 -0.13 -7.86
C GLN A 589 -3.19 1.09 -6.92
N TRP A 590 -2.49 2.16 -7.32
CA TRP A 590 -2.39 3.40 -6.54
C TRP A 590 -3.66 4.24 -6.55
N GLU A 591 -4.56 3.99 -7.50
CA GLU A 591 -5.90 4.60 -7.49
C GLU A 591 -6.67 4.18 -6.22
N THR A 592 -6.62 2.89 -5.86
CA THR A 592 -7.21 2.37 -4.62
C THR A 592 -6.57 3.00 -3.38
N VAL A 593 -5.24 3.13 -3.35
CA VAL A 593 -4.50 3.75 -2.23
C VAL A 593 -4.95 5.19 -2.02
N MET A 594 -5.00 5.96 -3.11
CA MET A 594 -5.41 7.35 -3.08
C MET A 594 -6.86 7.49 -2.59
N HIS A 595 -7.81 6.72 -3.14
CA HIS A 595 -9.22 6.80 -2.73
C HIS A 595 -9.49 6.33 -1.29
N ALA A 596 -8.72 5.37 -0.78
CA ALA A 596 -8.90 4.87 0.58
C ALA A 596 -8.42 5.89 1.64
N ASP A 597 -7.25 6.50 1.45
CA ASP A 597 -6.60 7.26 2.52
C ASP A 597 -6.47 8.76 2.25
N ILE A 598 -6.55 9.22 1.00
CA ILE A 598 -6.11 10.56 0.60
C ILE A 598 -7.22 11.37 -0.09
N ILE A 599 -7.80 10.85 -1.16
CA ILE A 599 -8.71 11.53 -2.09
C ILE A 599 -10.15 11.10 -1.85
N GLY A 600 -11.07 12.07 -1.85
CA GLY A 600 -12.51 11.83 -1.80
C GLY A 600 -13.08 11.88 -0.38
N THR A 601 -14.40 12.02 -0.28
CA THR A 601 -15.11 12.21 0.99
C THR A 601 -15.13 10.96 1.87
N SER A 602 -14.89 9.79 1.29
CA SER A 602 -14.75 8.52 2.03
C SER A 602 -13.34 8.28 2.57
N SER A 603 -12.36 9.11 2.20
CA SER A 603 -10.96 8.89 2.55
C SER A 603 -10.71 9.11 4.04
N ASN A 604 -9.75 8.36 4.60
CA ASN A 604 -9.40 8.50 6.02
C ASN A 604 -8.88 9.90 6.36
N ALA A 605 -8.06 10.52 5.49
CA ALA A 605 -7.62 11.89 5.69
C ALA A 605 -8.78 12.90 5.71
N TYR A 606 -9.75 12.77 4.80
CA TYR A 606 -10.94 13.63 4.80
C TYR A 606 -11.76 13.47 6.08
N LYS A 607 -11.98 12.22 6.53
CA LYS A 607 -12.71 11.96 7.77
C LYS A 607 -12.05 12.63 8.97
N ILE A 608 -10.73 12.51 9.13
CA ILE A 608 -9.97 13.13 10.23
C ILE A 608 -10.12 14.66 10.22
N ASP A 609 -10.03 15.29 9.04
CA ASP A 609 -10.18 16.74 8.92
C ASP A 609 -11.59 17.20 9.33
N ASN A 610 -12.63 16.39 9.09
CA ASN A 610 -14.02 16.74 9.32
C ASN A 610 -14.57 16.28 10.70
N GLU A 611 -13.74 15.70 11.56
CA GLU A 611 -14.15 15.29 12.93
C GLU A 611 -14.58 16.49 13.79
N ASP A 612 -13.86 17.61 13.70
CA ASP A 612 -14.13 18.83 14.47
C ASP A 612 -14.10 20.07 13.55
N PRO A 613 -15.28 20.61 13.17
CA PRO A 613 -15.39 21.77 12.30
C PRO A 613 -14.78 23.07 12.84
N GLN A 614 -14.53 23.17 14.15
CA GLN A 614 -13.91 24.36 14.76
C GLN A 614 -12.37 24.26 14.83
N SER A 615 -11.81 23.10 14.51
CA SER A 615 -10.38 22.86 14.60
C SER A 615 -9.59 23.49 13.43
N ASN A 616 -8.32 23.81 13.69
CA ASN A 616 -7.38 24.16 12.62
C ASN A 616 -7.17 23.00 11.63
N THR A 617 -7.32 21.75 12.08
CA THR A 617 -7.27 20.54 11.25
C THR A 617 -8.32 20.63 10.13
N PHE A 618 -9.56 20.99 10.47
CA PHE A 618 -10.62 21.24 9.48
C PHE A 618 -10.30 22.45 8.60
N LYS A 619 -9.99 23.60 9.22
CA LYS A 619 -9.79 24.87 8.52
C LYS A 619 -8.69 24.83 7.45
N TYR A 620 -7.61 24.08 7.71
CA TYR A 620 -6.43 23.98 6.84
C TYR A 620 -6.30 22.63 6.14
N ASN A 621 -7.28 21.73 6.29
CA ASN A 621 -7.25 20.36 5.76
C ASN A 621 -5.92 19.64 6.07
N LEU A 622 -5.51 19.66 7.34
CA LEU A 622 -4.17 19.22 7.74
C LEU A 622 -3.90 17.76 7.42
N ALA A 623 -4.85 16.86 7.67
CA ALA A 623 -4.69 15.43 7.40
C ALA A 623 -4.60 15.15 5.90
N GLN A 624 -5.42 15.80 5.07
CA GLN A 624 -5.28 15.72 3.61
C GLN A 624 -3.95 16.30 3.12
N GLY A 625 -3.51 17.44 3.68
CA GLY A 625 -2.23 18.05 3.35
C GLY A 625 -1.03 17.16 3.71
N ILE A 626 -1.08 16.50 4.87
CA ILE A 626 -0.10 15.50 5.32
C ILE A 626 -0.11 14.31 4.36
N ALA A 627 -1.28 13.76 4.07
CA ALA A 627 -1.43 12.57 3.24
C ALA A 627 -0.90 12.82 1.81
N THR A 628 -1.25 13.95 1.20
CA THR A 628 -0.71 14.36 -0.11
C THR A 628 0.80 14.55 -0.08
N THR A 629 1.34 15.22 0.94
CA THR A 629 2.78 15.45 1.06
C THR A 629 3.55 14.13 1.20
N LEU A 630 3.04 13.19 2.02
CA LEU A 630 3.63 11.87 2.18
C LEU A 630 3.52 11.03 0.91
N LEU A 631 2.39 11.07 0.20
CA LEU A 631 2.23 10.38 -1.09
C LEU A 631 3.25 10.87 -2.11
N MET A 632 3.35 12.19 -2.29
CA MET A 632 4.33 12.81 -3.18
C MET A 632 5.77 12.44 -2.78
N GLY A 633 6.02 12.35 -1.47
CA GLY A 633 7.29 11.91 -0.88
C GLY A 633 7.58 10.42 -0.97
N SER A 634 6.59 9.60 -1.32
CA SER A 634 6.71 8.13 -1.45
C SER A 634 7.06 7.68 -2.86
N ILE A 635 7.00 8.60 -3.83
CA ILE A 635 7.39 8.38 -5.22
C ILE A 635 8.91 8.50 -5.34
N GLY A 636 9.55 7.62 -6.10
CA GLY A 636 11.01 7.53 -6.23
C GLY A 636 11.59 6.26 -5.59
N GLY A 637 12.73 5.80 -6.10
CA GLY A 637 13.31 4.47 -5.85
C GLY A 637 13.60 4.10 -4.38
N SER A 638 13.99 2.84 -4.18
CA SER A 638 14.06 2.13 -2.89
C SER A 638 15.01 2.68 -1.81
N GLN A 639 15.90 3.62 -2.13
CA GLN A 639 16.97 4.08 -1.24
C GLN A 639 16.53 5.17 -0.23
N SER A 640 15.43 5.90 -0.48
CA SER A 640 14.94 6.97 0.42
C SER A 640 13.41 7.06 0.45
N LYS A 641 12.76 5.97 0.85
CA LYS A 641 11.30 5.91 0.98
C LYS A 641 10.84 6.79 2.15
N GLY A 642 9.97 7.75 1.85
CA GLY A 642 9.23 8.52 2.84
C GLY A 642 9.86 9.84 3.27
N LEU A 643 9.26 10.41 4.33
CA LEU A 643 9.68 11.65 4.98
C LEU A 643 9.73 11.47 6.48
N SER A 644 10.73 12.07 7.14
CA SER A 644 10.73 12.18 8.60
C SER A 644 9.69 13.21 9.07
N ILE A 645 9.36 13.20 10.36
CA ILE A 645 8.43 14.19 10.93
C ILE A 645 8.96 15.62 10.78
N GLU A 646 10.28 15.83 10.90
CA GLU A 646 10.93 17.12 10.73
C GLU A 646 10.80 17.61 9.28
N GLN A 647 11.06 16.74 8.30
CA GLN A 647 10.89 17.05 6.88
C GLN A 647 9.43 17.34 6.52
N LEU A 648 8.49 16.56 7.06
CA LEU A 648 7.05 16.79 6.88
C LEU A 648 6.63 18.17 7.43
N LYS A 649 7.11 18.52 8.63
CA LYS A 649 6.89 19.85 9.22
C LYS A 649 7.46 20.94 8.32
N LEU A 650 8.67 20.78 7.79
CA LEU A 650 9.28 21.74 6.86
C LEU A 650 8.42 21.96 5.60
N CYS A 651 7.83 20.90 5.04
CA CYS A 651 6.99 20.99 3.85
C CYS A 651 5.65 21.72 4.10
N MET A 652 5.18 21.76 5.35
CA MET A 652 3.83 22.21 5.68
C MET A 652 3.75 23.48 6.51
N LEU A 653 4.77 23.77 7.31
CA LEU A 653 4.69 24.79 8.34
C LEU A 653 4.59 26.20 7.75
N ARG A 654 3.52 26.91 8.13
CA ARG A 654 3.25 28.28 7.68
C ARG A 654 3.27 29.26 8.86
N PRO A 655 3.80 30.48 8.67
CA PRO A 655 3.73 31.51 9.69
C PRO A 655 2.27 31.86 10.03
N SER A 656 1.97 31.92 11.33
CA SER A 656 0.68 32.36 11.88
C SER A 656 -0.56 31.59 11.40
N ALA A 657 -0.40 30.36 10.87
CA ALA A 657 -1.52 29.51 10.41
C ALA A 657 -1.94 28.47 11.46
N PHE A 658 -1.01 27.59 11.84
CA PHE A 658 -1.24 26.48 12.79
C PHE A 658 0.04 26.13 13.56
N GLN A 659 -0.13 25.38 14.65
CA GLN A 659 1.00 24.94 15.49
C GLN A 659 1.62 23.65 14.95
N HIS A 660 2.94 23.46 15.14
CA HIS A 660 3.63 22.22 14.72
C HIS A 660 3.10 20.97 15.45
N SER A 661 2.58 21.12 16.67
CA SER A 661 1.95 20.05 17.46
C SER A 661 0.68 19.52 16.80
N GLU A 662 -0.07 20.38 16.09
CA GLU A 662 -1.28 19.98 15.36
C GLU A 662 -0.94 19.05 14.18
N ILE A 663 0.21 19.25 13.53
CA ILE A 663 0.73 18.33 12.50
C ILE A 663 1.01 16.95 13.12
N ASN A 664 1.66 16.91 14.29
CA ASN A 664 1.93 15.65 14.99
C ASN A 664 0.63 14.92 15.34
N ASN A 665 -0.37 15.66 15.84
CA ASN A 665 -1.67 15.09 16.22
C ASN A 665 -2.42 14.52 15.01
N ALA A 666 -2.48 15.27 13.91
CA ALA A 666 -3.11 14.80 12.68
C ALA A 666 -2.39 13.58 12.07
N LEU A 667 -1.05 13.57 12.08
CA LEU A 667 -0.27 12.42 11.62
C LEU A 667 -0.49 11.18 12.50
N ASN A 668 -0.51 11.35 13.83
CA ASN A 668 -0.76 10.25 14.77
C ASN A 668 -2.17 9.65 14.59
N LYS A 669 -3.17 10.48 14.27
CA LYS A 669 -4.51 9.99 13.90
C LYS A 669 -4.43 9.20 12.60
N LEU A 670 -3.79 9.76 11.57
CA LEU A 670 -3.65 9.13 10.26
C LEU A 670 -2.92 7.77 10.34
N GLU A 671 -1.84 7.68 11.13
CA GLU A 671 -1.09 6.43 11.36
C GLU A 671 -1.95 5.30 11.92
N ARG A 672 -3.00 5.61 12.69
CA ARG A 672 -3.88 4.61 13.31
C ARG A 672 -4.98 4.07 12.39
N VAL A 673 -5.34 4.81 11.35
CA VAL A 673 -6.52 4.50 10.52
C VAL A 673 -6.20 4.30 9.04
N ALA A 674 -5.11 4.89 8.54
CA ALA A 674 -4.76 4.82 7.12
C ALA A 674 -4.31 3.41 6.74
N TYR A 675 -4.99 2.81 5.77
CA TYR A 675 -4.74 1.43 5.36
C TYR A 675 -3.38 1.23 4.70
N TYR A 676 -2.83 2.24 4.03
CA TYR A 676 -1.65 2.13 3.18
C TYR A 676 -0.45 2.93 3.69
N LEU A 677 -0.56 3.53 4.88
CA LEU A 677 0.51 4.29 5.52
C LEU A 677 1.43 3.38 6.34
N TYR A 678 2.73 3.54 6.15
CA TYR A 678 3.78 2.83 6.87
C TYR A 678 4.70 3.81 7.58
N ALA A 679 5.30 3.33 8.67
CA ALA A 679 6.33 4.02 9.42
C ALA A 679 7.53 3.09 9.66
N THR A 680 8.75 3.64 9.76
CA THR A 680 9.92 2.87 10.16
C THR A 680 9.86 2.52 11.65
N ASN A 681 10.14 1.26 11.97
CA ASN A 681 10.15 0.77 13.36
C ASN A 681 11.54 0.89 14.03
N VAL A 682 12.60 1.16 13.26
CA VAL A 682 14.00 1.21 13.73
C VAL A 682 14.64 2.51 13.24
N GLY A 683 15.29 3.25 14.15
CA GLY A 683 15.94 4.52 13.86
C GLY A 683 14.96 5.71 13.85
N THR A 684 15.28 6.74 13.07
CA THR A 684 14.40 7.91 12.91
C THR A 684 13.10 7.51 12.22
N LYS A 685 11.97 7.89 12.82
CA LYS A 685 10.64 7.54 12.32
C LYS A 685 10.34 8.31 11.03
N SER A 686 10.27 7.58 9.93
CA SER A 686 9.96 8.06 8.58
C SER A 686 8.67 7.42 8.09
N TYR A 687 7.85 8.19 7.38
CA TYR A 687 6.51 7.79 6.95
C TYR A 687 6.41 7.76 5.42
N TRP A 688 5.75 6.74 4.87
CA TRP A 688 5.49 6.62 3.42
C TRP A 688 4.21 5.84 3.14
N PHE A 689 3.60 6.11 2.00
CA PHE A 689 2.53 5.28 1.44
C PHE A 689 3.12 4.14 0.61
N GLN A 690 2.45 2.99 0.66
CA GLN A 690 2.79 1.83 -0.15
C GLN A 690 1.53 1.21 -0.75
N ALA A 691 1.63 0.62 -1.94
CA ALA A 691 0.51 -0.03 -2.62
C ALA A 691 -0.14 -1.20 -1.85
N LYS A 692 0.58 -1.77 -0.89
CA LYS A 692 0.12 -2.92 -0.10
C LYS A 692 -0.52 -2.41 1.19
N PRO A 693 -1.66 -2.97 1.62
CA PRO A 693 -2.29 -2.56 2.86
C PRO A 693 -1.46 -3.02 4.06
N ASN A 694 -1.41 -2.17 5.09
CA ASN A 694 -0.76 -2.41 6.35
C ASN A 694 -1.57 -3.40 7.18
N ILE A 695 -0.98 -4.57 7.41
CA ILE A 695 -1.59 -5.70 8.11
C ILE A 695 -2.09 -5.30 9.50
N ASN A 696 -1.33 -4.47 10.22
CA ASN A 696 -1.71 -4.07 11.57
C ASN A 696 -3.02 -3.25 11.58
N ILE A 697 -3.21 -2.41 10.56
CA ILE A 697 -4.42 -1.61 10.40
C ILE A 697 -5.59 -2.49 9.97
N LEU A 698 -5.36 -3.43 9.05
CA LEU A 698 -6.39 -4.42 8.67
C LEU A 698 -6.85 -5.24 9.89
N ILE A 699 -5.91 -5.73 10.71
CA ILE A 699 -6.23 -6.47 11.93
C ILE A 699 -6.99 -5.57 12.91
N ASN A 700 -6.55 -4.33 13.14
CA ASN A 700 -7.24 -3.42 14.06
C ASN A 700 -8.65 -3.04 13.60
N SER A 701 -8.84 -2.83 12.29
CA SER A 701 -10.16 -2.61 11.68
C SER A 701 -11.04 -3.84 11.90
N ALA A 702 -10.54 -5.04 11.60
CA ALA A 702 -11.26 -6.28 11.81
C ALA A 702 -11.59 -6.53 13.30
N LYS A 703 -10.69 -6.17 14.24
CA LYS A 703 -10.96 -6.26 15.69
C LYS A 703 -12.19 -5.44 16.10
N SER A 704 -12.41 -4.27 15.48
CA SER A 704 -13.57 -3.42 15.77
C SER A 704 -14.89 -3.97 15.22
N GLU A 705 -14.82 -4.87 14.23
CA GLU A 705 -15.98 -5.54 13.62
C GLU A 705 -16.34 -6.87 14.29
N VAL A 706 -15.44 -7.46 15.09
CA VAL A 706 -15.69 -8.70 15.83
C VAL A 706 -16.69 -8.42 16.95
N SER A 707 -17.84 -9.10 16.92
CA SER A 707 -18.86 -8.94 17.95
C SER A 707 -18.53 -9.74 19.21
N ALA A 708 -19.04 -9.30 20.37
CA ALA A 708 -18.92 -10.07 21.62
C ALA A 708 -19.55 -11.47 21.52
N ASN A 709 -20.58 -11.63 20.67
CA ASN A 709 -21.22 -12.92 20.43
C ASN A 709 -20.30 -13.90 19.68
N ASP A 710 -19.51 -13.41 18.71
CA ASP A 710 -18.56 -14.23 17.98
C ASP A 710 -17.44 -14.75 18.90
N VAL A 711 -16.94 -13.88 19.79
CA VAL A 711 -15.95 -14.25 20.82
C VAL A 711 -16.54 -15.32 21.74
N LYS A 712 -17.78 -15.14 22.21
CA LYS A 712 -18.46 -16.12 23.07
C LYS A 712 -18.64 -17.47 22.37
N ALA A 713 -19.08 -17.47 21.12
CA ALA A 713 -19.23 -18.69 20.33
C ALA A 713 -17.90 -19.43 20.17
N GLU A 714 -16.81 -18.69 19.94
CA GLU A 714 -15.46 -19.27 19.83
C GLU A 714 -14.95 -19.83 21.17
N ILE A 715 -15.22 -19.19 22.32
CA ILE A 715 -14.92 -19.76 23.65
C ILE A 715 -15.61 -21.12 23.82
N LEU A 716 -16.92 -21.18 23.55
CA LEU A 716 -17.70 -22.41 23.70
C LEU A 716 -17.23 -23.50 22.73
N LYS A 717 -16.88 -23.13 21.49
CA LYS A 717 -16.32 -24.05 20.50
C LYS A 717 -14.99 -24.63 20.96
N ARG A 718 -14.09 -23.83 21.52
CA ARG A 718 -12.81 -24.29 22.07
C ARG A 718 -12.98 -25.24 23.24
N LEU A 719 -13.86 -24.91 24.19
CA LEU A 719 -14.18 -25.80 25.32
C LEU A 719 -14.71 -27.15 24.84
N ASN A 720 -15.65 -27.17 23.90
CA ASN A 720 -16.19 -28.41 23.34
C ASN A 720 -15.12 -29.23 22.60
N SER A 721 -14.16 -28.58 21.93
CA SER A 721 -13.10 -29.27 21.20
C SER A 721 -12.00 -29.87 22.09
N GLN A 722 -11.75 -29.26 23.26
CA GLN A 722 -10.67 -29.68 24.16
C GLN A 722 -11.12 -30.70 25.22
N ILE A 723 -12.43 -30.81 25.44
CA ILE A 723 -13.02 -31.74 26.41
C ILE A 723 -13.57 -32.95 25.63
N ASN A 724 -12.75 -33.99 25.46
CA ASN A 724 -13.14 -35.23 24.79
C ASN A 724 -13.89 -36.16 25.76
N GLY A 725 -14.99 -36.77 25.31
CA GLY A 725 -15.96 -37.54 26.13
C GLY A 725 -15.48 -38.85 26.77
N ASN A 726 -14.19 -39.02 27.04
CA ASN A 726 -13.59 -40.20 27.68
C ASN A 726 -13.07 -39.92 29.11
N SER A 727 -13.64 -38.93 29.80
CA SER A 727 -13.33 -38.66 31.21
C SER A 727 -14.13 -39.53 32.18
N GLN A 728 -13.50 -39.88 33.31
CA GLN A 728 -14.14 -40.45 34.51
C GLN A 728 -15.26 -39.57 35.09
N LEU A 729 -15.42 -38.35 34.57
CA LEU A 729 -16.36 -37.31 34.96
C LEU A 729 -17.22 -36.91 33.77
N ARG A 730 -18.54 -36.86 33.94
CA ARG A 730 -19.46 -36.34 32.91
C ARG A 730 -19.40 -34.81 32.90
N VAL A 731 -19.11 -34.20 31.76
CA VAL A 731 -19.04 -32.72 31.62
C VAL A 731 -20.15 -32.22 30.70
N LEU A 732 -20.90 -31.22 31.17
CA LEU A 732 -21.91 -30.50 30.39
C LEU A 732 -21.46 -29.06 30.21
N ILE A 733 -21.24 -28.64 28.96
CA ILE A 733 -20.76 -27.29 28.64
C ILE A 733 -21.94 -26.42 28.24
N ASN A 734 -22.14 -25.32 28.98
CA ASN A 734 -23.22 -24.35 28.78
C ASN A 734 -24.57 -25.00 28.46
N PRO A 735 -25.06 -25.95 29.30
CA PRO A 735 -26.32 -26.62 29.04
C PRO A 735 -27.49 -25.62 29.14
N SER A 736 -28.61 -25.96 28.50
CA SER A 736 -29.88 -25.29 28.79
C SER A 736 -30.24 -25.43 30.28
N SER A 737 -31.03 -24.51 30.81
CA SER A 737 -31.52 -24.57 32.20
C SER A 737 -32.27 -25.87 32.55
N ASP A 738 -32.71 -26.63 31.55
CA ASP A 738 -33.28 -27.96 31.69
C ASP A 738 -32.21 -29.06 31.60
N VAL A 739 -31.49 -29.27 32.71
CA VAL A 739 -30.52 -30.38 32.83
C VAL A 739 -31.26 -31.62 33.35
N PRO A 740 -31.19 -32.78 32.67
CA PRO A 740 -31.78 -34.02 33.16
C PRO A 740 -31.25 -34.45 34.53
N GLU A 741 -31.97 -35.36 35.20
CA GLU A 741 -31.53 -35.98 36.44
C GLU A 741 -30.19 -36.73 36.22
N GLN A 742 -29.22 -36.53 37.12
CA GLN A 742 -27.90 -37.16 37.05
C GLN A 742 -27.76 -38.13 38.23
N LYS A 743 -27.34 -39.37 37.98
CA LYS A 743 -27.01 -40.36 39.03
C LYS A 743 -25.51 -40.54 39.22
N THR A 744 -24.72 -39.86 38.40
CA THR A 744 -23.26 -39.88 38.39
C THR A 744 -22.76 -38.46 38.55
N LEU A 745 -21.58 -38.31 39.16
CA LEU A 745 -20.94 -37.02 39.33
C LEU A 745 -20.81 -36.31 37.96
N THR A 746 -21.34 -35.10 37.89
CA THR A 746 -21.45 -34.31 36.65
C THR A 746 -20.96 -32.89 36.89
N LEU A 747 -20.01 -32.44 36.07
CA LEU A 747 -19.56 -31.06 36.06
C LEU A 747 -20.35 -30.25 35.04
N VAL A 748 -20.87 -29.10 35.45
CA VAL A 748 -21.52 -28.12 34.56
C VAL A 748 -20.59 -26.92 34.40
N ILE A 749 -20.07 -26.71 33.19
CA ILE A 749 -19.28 -25.52 32.85
C ILE A 749 -20.24 -24.43 32.39
N LEU A 750 -20.24 -23.29 33.09
CA LEU A 750 -21.14 -22.17 32.80
C LEU A 750 -20.67 -21.33 31.60
N SER A 751 -21.61 -20.57 31.05
CA SER A 751 -21.32 -19.57 30.02
C SER A 751 -20.38 -18.47 30.54
N PRO A 752 -19.55 -17.84 29.68
CA PRO A 752 -18.78 -16.65 30.03
C PRO A 752 -19.63 -15.50 30.59
N ASP A 753 -20.93 -15.44 30.26
CA ASP A 753 -21.88 -14.44 30.78
C ASP A 753 -22.14 -14.55 32.30
N TYR A 754 -21.68 -15.65 32.91
CA TYR A 754 -21.77 -15.96 34.33
C TYR A 754 -20.40 -15.92 35.02
N ALA A 755 -19.45 -15.19 34.44
CA ALA A 755 -18.16 -14.92 35.08
C ALA A 755 -18.35 -14.20 36.42
N THR A 756 -17.52 -14.54 37.40
CA THR A 756 -17.65 -14.04 38.77
C THR A 756 -16.29 -13.96 39.46
N GLN A 757 -16.28 -13.46 40.69
CA GLN A 757 -15.14 -13.52 41.61
C GLN A 757 -15.49 -14.50 42.74
N ALA A 758 -14.52 -15.31 43.18
CA ALA A 758 -14.76 -16.33 44.21
C ALA A 758 -15.15 -15.72 45.56
N THR A 759 -14.65 -14.51 45.86
CA THR A 759 -14.95 -13.78 47.12
C THR A 759 -16.28 -13.02 47.10
N SER A 760 -16.88 -12.81 45.93
CA SER A 760 -18.10 -12.00 45.76
C SER A 760 -18.91 -12.50 44.57
N ILE A 761 -19.79 -13.47 44.82
CA ILE A 761 -20.60 -14.10 43.78
C ILE A 761 -21.81 -13.22 43.45
N SER A 762 -22.03 -12.95 42.16
CA SER A 762 -23.18 -12.14 41.74
C SER A 762 -24.50 -12.93 41.83
N LYS A 763 -25.58 -12.22 42.15
CA LYS A 763 -26.94 -12.80 42.26
C LYS A 763 -27.44 -13.44 40.95
N LYS A 764 -26.92 -12.98 39.81
CA LYS A 764 -27.21 -13.58 38.50
C LYS A 764 -26.66 -15.01 38.39
N VAL A 765 -25.44 -15.22 38.88
CA VAL A 765 -24.79 -16.54 38.89
C VAL A 765 -25.47 -17.44 39.89
N GLU A 766 -25.72 -16.93 41.10
CA GLU A 766 -26.43 -17.63 42.17
C GLU A 766 -27.80 -18.16 41.71
N ASN A 767 -28.65 -17.30 41.15
CA ASN A 767 -29.97 -17.70 40.66
C ASN A 767 -29.90 -18.74 39.53
N HIS A 768 -28.90 -18.64 38.65
CA HIS A 768 -28.75 -19.58 37.52
C HIS A 768 -28.29 -20.96 38.00
N VAL A 769 -27.32 -20.99 38.92
CA VAL A 769 -26.83 -22.22 39.54
C VAL A 769 -27.92 -22.87 40.40
N GLU A 770 -28.62 -22.10 41.22
CA GLU A 770 -29.77 -22.57 42.02
C GLU A 770 -30.83 -23.21 41.13
N GLN A 771 -31.16 -22.59 39.99
CA GLN A 771 -32.14 -23.14 39.05
C GLN A 771 -31.72 -24.52 38.54
N ILE A 772 -30.45 -24.72 38.17
CA ILE A 772 -29.94 -26.00 37.68
C ILE A 772 -29.85 -27.03 38.82
N ALA A 773 -29.41 -26.60 40.00
CA ALA A 773 -29.24 -27.45 41.17
C ALA A 773 -30.58 -27.98 41.71
N THR A 774 -31.64 -27.17 41.68
CA THR A 774 -32.93 -27.52 42.31
C THR A 774 -33.96 -28.08 41.34
N LYS A 775 -33.87 -27.80 40.03
CA LYS A 775 -34.88 -28.21 39.04
C LYS A 775 -34.34 -29.13 37.95
N LYS A 776 -35.22 -30.01 37.46
CA LYS A 776 -35.10 -30.76 36.19
C LYS A 776 -36.37 -30.47 35.37
N GLY A 777 -36.25 -29.69 34.32
CA GLY A 777 -37.38 -29.13 33.58
C GLY A 777 -38.35 -28.40 34.50
N THR A 778 -39.59 -28.89 34.57
CA THR A 778 -40.67 -28.35 35.42
C THR A 778 -40.74 -28.99 36.81
N SER A 779 -39.95 -30.03 37.09
CA SER A 779 -40.00 -30.81 38.34
C SER A 779 -38.78 -30.57 39.23
N GLN A 780 -38.90 -30.86 40.53
CA GLN A 780 -37.79 -30.75 41.48
C GLN A 780 -36.75 -31.85 41.24
N ARG A 781 -35.47 -31.51 41.35
CA ARG A 781 -34.34 -32.43 41.27
C ARG A 781 -34.27 -33.28 42.53
N ILE A 782 -34.11 -34.59 42.35
CA ILE A 782 -34.05 -35.57 43.44
C ILE A 782 -32.60 -35.84 43.83
N PHE A 783 -31.70 -36.04 42.86
CA PHE A 783 -30.27 -36.26 43.09
C PHE A 783 -29.53 -34.93 42.98
N ARG A 784 -29.59 -34.13 44.05
CA ARG A 784 -29.02 -32.77 44.07
C ARG A 784 -27.51 -32.81 44.25
N ASN A 785 -26.99 -33.80 44.97
CA ASN A 785 -25.59 -33.92 45.34
C ASN A 785 -24.74 -34.69 44.30
N THR A 786 -25.05 -34.49 43.02
CA THR A 786 -24.34 -35.13 41.91
C THR A 786 -23.83 -34.13 40.88
N ILE A 787 -24.09 -32.84 41.08
CA ILE A 787 -23.73 -31.78 40.13
C ILE A 787 -22.91 -30.72 40.84
N PHE A 788 -21.79 -30.34 40.24
CA PHE A 788 -21.00 -29.18 40.63
C PHE A 788 -20.66 -28.34 39.40
N TYR A 789 -20.17 -27.12 39.61
CA TYR A 789 -20.10 -26.11 38.58
C TYR A 789 -18.69 -25.55 38.41
N LEU A 790 -18.36 -25.10 37.20
CA LEU A 790 -17.12 -24.38 36.90
C LEU A 790 -17.47 -23.12 36.10
N THR A 791 -16.96 -21.97 36.52
CA THR A 791 -17.18 -20.69 35.84
C THR A 791 -15.90 -19.90 35.61
N CYS A 792 -16.02 -18.85 34.80
CA CYS A 792 -14.93 -17.95 34.49
C CYS A 792 -14.65 -16.97 35.64
N SER A 793 -13.37 -16.66 35.86
CA SER A 793 -12.98 -15.48 36.62
C SER A 793 -13.19 -14.20 35.81
N GLU A 794 -13.93 -13.25 36.40
CA GLU A 794 -14.21 -11.94 35.78
C GLU A 794 -12.93 -11.16 35.48
N SER A 795 -11.93 -11.21 36.37
CA SER A 795 -10.68 -10.45 36.24
C SER A 795 -9.81 -10.94 35.07
N GLN A 796 -9.93 -12.22 34.70
CA GLN A 796 -9.16 -12.82 33.61
C GLN A 796 -9.92 -12.85 32.28
N LEU A 797 -11.25 -12.77 32.30
CA LEU A 797 -12.09 -12.89 31.11
C LEU A 797 -11.77 -11.82 30.05
N GLY A 798 -11.51 -10.57 30.47
CA GLY A 798 -11.19 -9.49 29.55
C GLY A 798 -9.92 -9.74 28.73
N LEU A 799 -8.91 -10.39 29.32
CA LEU A 799 -7.68 -10.75 28.61
C LEU A 799 -7.94 -11.85 27.58
N LEU A 800 -8.71 -12.89 27.92
CA LEU A 800 -9.11 -13.93 26.98
C LEU A 800 -9.91 -13.36 25.81
N GLN A 801 -10.88 -12.50 26.10
CA GLN A 801 -11.68 -11.83 25.08
C GLN A 801 -10.78 -11.03 24.13
N SER A 802 -9.85 -10.22 24.64
CA SER A 802 -8.91 -9.47 23.81
C SER A 802 -8.07 -10.36 22.89
N LYS A 803 -7.59 -11.51 23.39
CA LYS A 803 -6.77 -12.46 22.58
C LYS A 803 -7.60 -13.20 21.54
N LEU A 804 -8.85 -13.56 21.86
CA LEU A 804 -9.77 -14.16 20.91
C LEU A 804 -10.24 -13.17 19.84
N THR A 805 -10.50 -11.91 20.21
CA THR A 805 -10.80 -10.85 19.25
C THR A 805 -9.66 -10.66 18.25
N GLU A 806 -8.40 -10.70 18.72
CA GLU A 806 -7.22 -10.67 17.85
C GLU A 806 -7.12 -11.89 16.94
N TYR A 807 -7.35 -13.10 17.47
CA TYR A 807 -7.37 -14.33 16.67
C TYR A 807 -8.44 -14.29 15.57
N LEU A 808 -9.68 -13.92 15.91
CA LEU A 808 -10.80 -13.84 14.97
C LEU A 808 -10.57 -12.74 13.92
N ALA A 809 -9.99 -11.61 14.32
CA ALA A 809 -9.61 -10.55 13.39
C ALA A 809 -8.56 -11.02 12.38
N CYS A 810 -7.49 -11.71 12.84
CA CYS A 810 -6.48 -12.29 11.96
C CYS A 810 -7.08 -13.32 10.98
N GLU A 811 -7.98 -14.18 11.47
CA GLU A 811 -8.68 -15.16 10.62
C GLU A 811 -9.53 -14.50 9.55
N ARG A 812 -10.27 -13.46 9.91
CA ARG A 812 -11.10 -12.71 8.98
C ARG A 812 -10.28 -12.00 7.90
N VAL A 813 -9.21 -11.30 8.30
CA VAL A 813 -8.29 -10.64 7.36
C VAL A 813 -7.67 -11.65 6.40
N GLN A 814 -7.25 -12.82 6.91
CA GLN A 814 -6.68 -13.88 6.08
C GLN A 814 -7.67 -14.40 5.03
N HIS A 815 -8.97 -14.48 5.36
CA HIS A 815 -10.02 -14.94 4.44
C HIS A 815 -10.41 -13.86 3.42
N GLU A 816 -10.76 -12.66 3.88
CA GLU A 816 -11.26 -11.55 3.04
C GLU A 816 -10.19 -10.98 2.10
N TYR A 817 -8.93 -10.90 2.54
CA TYR A 817 -7.83 -10.28 1.78
C TYR A 817 -6.87 -11.30 1.15
N SER A 818 -7.23 -12.59 1.12
CA SER A 818 -6.39 -13.68 0.61
C SER A 818 -5.80 -13.43 -0.80
N GLY A 819 -6.54 -12.74 -1.67
CA GLY A 819 -6.12 -12.37 -3.02
C GLY A 819 -5.24 -11.11 -3.12
N GLN A 820 -5.18 -10.27 -2.07
CA GLN A 820 -4.46 -9.00 -2.05
C GLN A 820 -3.14 -9.07 -1.26
N LEU A 821 -3.00 -10.07 -0.38
CA LEU A 821 -1.83 -10.27 0.46
C LEU A 821 -0.72 -11.05 -0.27
N ASP A 822 0.52 -10.57 -0.15
CA ASP A 822 1.70 -11.28 -0.65
C ASP A 822 2.15 -12.42 0.28
N THR A 823 3.22 -13.14 -0.09
CA THR A 823 3.74 -14.29 0.68
C THR A 823 4.24 -13.91 2.07
N ASP A 824 4.91 -12.76 2.22
CA ASP A 824 5.47 -12.32 3.50
C ASP A 824 4.35 -11.82 4.42
N GLN A 825 3.37 -11.11 3.87
CA GLN A 825 2.19 -10.65 4.60
C GLN A 825 1.30 -11.82 5.05
N LYS A 826 1.13 -12.83 4.20
CA LYS A 826 0.43 -14.07 4.55
C LYS A 826 1.13 -14.80 5.70
N ARG A 827 2.47 -14.80 5.70
CA ARG A 827 3.27 -15.39 6.77
C ARG A 827 3.12 -14.59 8.07
N ASP A 828 3.25 -13.27 8.04
CA ASP A 828 3.10 -12.42 9.24
C ASP A 828 1.70 -12.54 9.86
N ILE A 829 0.64 -12.55 9.05
CA ILE A 829 -0.73 -12.80 9.54
C ILE A 829 -0.87 -14.20 10.15
N ALA A 830 -0.28 -15.22 9.52
CA ALA A 830 -0.31 -16.58 10.04
C ALA A 830 0.44 -16.68 11.38
N ASP A 831 1.61 -16.06 11.50
CA ASP A 831 2.41 -16.05 12.74
C ASP A 831 1.64 -15.33 13.87
N LYS A 832 1.05 -14.16 13.60
CA LYS A 832 0.18 -13.45 14.55
C LYS A 832 -1.07 -14.24 14.93
N LYS A 833 -1.72 -14.91 13.96
CA LYS A 833 -2.87 -15.79 14.20
C LYS A 833 -2.47 -16.93 15.13
N ASN A 834 -1.33 -17.57 14.87
CA ASN A 834 -0.84 -18.70 15.66
C ASN A 834 -0.44 -18.26 17.08
N GLU A 835 0.21 -17.11 17.23
CA GLU A 835 0.56 -16.54 18.53
C GLU A 835 -0.70 -16.20 19.34
N ALA A 836 -1.64 -15.47 18.75
CA ALA A 836 -2.92 -15.14 19.40
C ALA A 836 -3.70 -16.40 19.77
N ASN A 837 -3.67 -17.43 18.91
CA ASN A 837 -4.30 -18.72 19.17
C ASN A 837 -3.68 -19.44 20.37
N ALA A 838 -2.34 -19.48 20.44
CA ALA A 838 -1.61 -20.10 21.55
C ALA A 838 -1.87 -19.37 22.87
N GLN A 839 -1.81 -18.04 22.87
CA GLN A 839 -2.11 -17.21 24.04
C GLN A 839 -3.57 -17.37 24.49
N ALA A 840 -4.53 -17.41 23.56
CA ALA A 840 -5.94 -17.64 23.88
C ALA A 840 -6.17 -19.03 24.48
N ASN A 841 -5.50 -20.08 23.98
CA ASN A 841 -5.61 -21.43 24.54
C ASN A 841 -5.05 -21.53 25.95
N ALA A 842 -3.89 -20.91 26.22
CA ALA A 842 -3.33 -20.86 27.56
C ALA A 842 -4.25 -20.08 28.53
N GLN A 843 -4.77 -18.94 28.09
CA GLN A 843 -5.67 -18.11 28.90
C GLN A 843 -7.03 -18.76 29.12
N LEU A 844 -7.52 -19.60 28.21
CA LEU A 844 -8.77 -20.34 28.38
C LEU A 844 -8.73 -21.25 29.62
N ILE A 845 -7.57 -21.87 29.87
CA ILE A 845 -7.34 -22.75 31.02
C ILE A 845 -7.35 -21.95 32.32
N SER A 846 -6.66 -20.82 32.36
CA SER A 846 -6.58 -20.00 33.57
C SER A 846 -7.87 -19.26 33.89
N VAL A 847 -8.69 -18.94 32.87
CA VAL A 847 -9.95 -18.23 33.04
C VAL A 847 -11.02 -19.11 33.70
N TYR A 848 -11.13 -20.39 33.33
CA TYR A 848 -12.08 -21.33 33.95
C TYR A 848 -11.49 -21.94 35.21
N ASN A 849 -11.44 -21.16 36.28
CA ASN A 849 -10.75 -21.52 37.52
C ASN A 849 -11.62 -21.49 38.78
N ILE A 850 -12.89 -21.08 38.71
CA ILE A 850 -13.77 -21.00 39.88
C ILE A 850 -14.71 -22.21 39.89
N ALA A 851 -14.43 -23.16 40.79
CA ALA A 851 -15.31 -24.29 41.08
C ALA A 851 -16.40 -23.86 42.06
N MET A 852 -17.63 -24.37 41.90
CA MET A 852 -18.73 -24.03 42.79
C MET A 852 -19.60 -25.24 43.14
N ARG A 853 -20.12 -25.26 44.36
CA ARG A 853 -21.09 -26.23 44.88
C ARG A 853 -22.29 -25.49 45.45
N TYR A 854 -23.49 -26.04 45.25
CA TYR A 854 -24.72 -25.45 45.78
C TYR A 854 -25.37 -26.37 46.80
N SER A 855 -25.77 -25.81 47.93
CA SER A 855 -26.62 -26.43 48.95
C SER A 855 -27.81 -25.53 49.27
N VAL A 856 -28.99 -26.12 49.50
CA VAL A 856 -30.19 -25.37 49.92
C VAL A 856 -29.99 -24.72 51.30
N THR A 857 -29.15 -25.29 52.17
CA THR A 857 -28.90 -24.76 53.52
C THR A 857 -27.86 -23.65 53.54
N ASP A 858 -26.76 -23.84 52.81
CA ASP A 858 -25.57 -22.99 52.91
C ASP A 858 -25.39 -22.07 51.69
N GLY A 859 -26.23 -22.23 50.67
CA GLY A 859 -26.18 -21.45 49.44
C GLY A 859 -25.07 -21.91 48.49
N LEU A 860 -24.50 -20.95 47.75
CA LEU A 860 -23.47 -21.21 46.75
C LEU A 860 -22.07 -21.00 47.34
N GLU A 861 -21.31 -22.08 47.42
CA GLU A 861 -19.90 -22.09 47.83
C GLU A 861 -18.99 -22.08 46.60
N ALA A 862 -17.87 -21.35 46.65
CA ALA A 862 -16.93 -21.24 45.54
C ALA A 862 -15.47 -21.39 45.99
N VAL A 863 -14.68 -22.07 45.17
CA VAL A 863 -13.24 -22.32 45.37
C VAL A 863 -12.51 -21.90 44.10
N GLU A 864 -11.44 -21.10 44.27
CA GLU A 864 -10.61 -20.64 43.16
C GLU A 864 -9.34 -21.48 43.03
N LEU A 865 -9.15 -22.06 41.84
CA LEU A 865 -7.94 -22.78 41.46
C LEU A 865 -6.78 -21.80 41.28
N ARG A 866 -5.67 -22.09 41.98
CA ARG A 866 -4.42 -21.30 41.91
C ARG A 866 -3.38 -21.90 40.98
N ASP A 867 -3.44 -23.22 40.77
CA ASP A 867 -2.55 -23.96 39.87
C ASP A 867 -3.28 -24.36 38.59
N PHE A 868 -2.60 -24.17 37.46
CA PHE A 868 -3.15 -24.43 36.13
C PHE A 868 -2.38 -25.53 35.40
N ALA A 869 -3.11 -26.44 34.77
CA ALA A 869 -2.56 -27.51 33.94
C ALA A 869 -2.15 -27.01 32.54
N ARG A 870 -1.55 -27.90 31.75
CA ARG A 870 -1.13 -27.60 30.36
C ARG A 870 -2.27 -27.66 29.36
N ASP A 871 -3.36 -28.35 29.70
CA ASP A 871 -4.53 -28.54 28.85
C ASP A 871 -5.80 -28.58 29.71
N MET A 872 -6.95 -28.26 29.08
CA MET A 872 -8.25 -28.21 29.77
C MET A 872 -8.70 -29.55 30.33
N GLN A 873 -8.32 -30.66 29.69
CA GLN A 873 -8.73 -31.99 30.15
C GLN A 873 -8.07 -32.30 31.49
N THR A 874 -6.75 -32.13 31.58
CA THR A 874 -5.96 -32.30 32.82
C THR A 874 -6.39 -31.28 33.88
N GLN A 875 -6.72 -30.04 33.48
CA GLN A 875 -7.27 -29.04 34.40
C GLN A 875 -8.54 -29.54 35.10
N ILE A 876 -9.43 -30.19 34.34
CA ILE A 876 -10.71 -30.70 34.86
C ILE A 876 -10.53 -32.02 35.62
N THR A 877 -9.74 -32.96 35.12
CA THR A 877 -9.65 -34.32 35.69
C THR A 877 -8.68 -34.44 36.85
N GLU A 878 -7.69 -33.56 36.96
CA GLU A 878 -6.69 -33.59 38.03
C GLU A 878 -6.85 -32.36 38.92
N LYS A 879 -6.49 -31.17 38.42
CA LYS A 879 -6.40 -29.96 39.25
C LYS A 879 -7.72 -29.56 39.91
N LEU A 880 -8.81 -29.57 39.13
CA LEU A 880 -10.14 -29.29 39.64
C LEU A 880 -10.62 -30.34 40.64
N LEU A 881 -10.43 -31.63 40.32
CA LEU A 881 -10.86 -32.72 41.21
C LEU A 881 -10.06 -32.73 42.51
N ASP A 882 -8.75 -32.53 42.46
CA ASP A 882 -7.89 -32.48 43.64
C ASP A 882 -8.27 -31.31 44.55
N ALA A 883 -8.52 -30.12 43.99
CA ALA A 883 -8.95 -28.95 44.77
C ALA A 883 -10.28 -29.18 45.49
N ILE A 884 -11.28 -29.79 44.84
CA ILE A 884 -12.56 -30.07 45.50
C ILE A 884 -12.49 -31.27 46.47
N ILE A 885 -11.48 -32.14 46.34
CA ILE A 885 -11.21 -33.20 47.32
C ILE A 885 -10.53 -32.62 48.56
N GLU A 886 -9.60 -31.67 48.39
CA GLU A 886 -8.94 -30.95 49.49
C GLU A 886 -9.95 -30.14 50.32
N GLU A 887 -10.95 -29.54 49.69
CA GLU A 887 -12.05 -28.80 50.34
C GLU A 887 -13.16 -29.73 50.90
N GLU A 888 -12.93 -31.05 50.90
CA GLU A 888 -13.87 -32.09 51.35
C GLU A 888 -15.25 -32.09 50.64
N TRP A 889 -15.40 -31.38 49.51
CA TRP A 889 -16.63 -31.40 48.71
C TRP A 889 -16.85 -32.74 48.01
N LEU A 890 -15.75 -33.43 47.67
CA LEU A 890 -15.75 -34.71 46.98
C LEU A 890 -14.90 -35.74 47.73
N ILE A 891 -15.47 -36.91 48.03
CA ILE A 891 -14.77 -37.98 48.77
C ILE A 891 -14.65 -39.27 47.96
N ARG A 892 -13.48 -39.92 48.08
CA ARG A 892 -13.17 -41.24 47.46
C ARG A 892 -13.56 -42.43 48.33
N SER A 893 -13.70 -42.22 49.64
CA SER A 893 -14.17 -43.19 50.63
C SER A 893 -14.79 -42.43 51.78
N ILE A 894 -15.90 -42.93 52.33
CA ILE A 894 -16.64 -42.28 53.40
C ILE A 894 -16.04 -42.72 54.73
N GLY A 895 -15.62 -41.78 55.58
CA GLY A 895 -15.10 -42.11 56.91
C GLY A 895 -16.20 -42.52 57.90
N ILE A 896 -15.87 -43.32 58.91
CA ILE A 896 -16.77 -43.63 60.03
C ILE A 896 -17.31 -42.38 60.73
N GLY A 897 -16.48 -41.34 60.87
CA GLY A 897 -16.91 -40.05 61.43
C GLY A 897 -18.04 -39.44 60.61
N THR A 898 -17.90 -39.40 59.28
CA THR A 898 -18.92 -38.91 58.35
C THR A 898 -20.22 -39.73 58.42
N LEU A 899 -20.13 -41.06 58.52
CA LEU A 899 -21.31 -41.92 58.70
C LEU A 899 -22.03 -41.60 60.03
N LYS A 900 -21.29 -41.44 61.13
CA LYS A 900 -21.88 -41.14 62.45
C LYS A 900 -22.50 -39.74 62.50
N THR A 901 -21.81 -38.73 62.01
CA THR A 901 -22.31 -37.33 61.98
C THR A 901 -23.59 -37.21 61.16
N ASN A 902 -23.71 -37.98 60.07
CA ASN A 902 -24.89 -37.98 59.20
C ASN A 902 -25.99 -38.97 59.64
N ARG A 903 -25.87 -39.62 60.81
CA ARG A 903 -26.81 -40.67 61.30
C ARG A 903 -26.96 -41.86 60.33
N LEU A 904 -25.91 -42.14 59.58
CA LEU A 904 -25.82 -43.23 58.59
C LEU A 904 -24.88 -44.35 59.08
N TYR A 905 -24.70 -44.49 60.39
CA TYR A 905 -23.97 -45.59 61.03
C TYR A 905 -24.97 -46.58 61.65
N PRO A 906 -24.86 -47.90 61.39
CA PRO A 906 -25.87 -48.86 61.85
C PRO A 906 -25.84 -49.00 63.36
N THR A 907 -27.04 -49.08 63.96
CA THR A 907 -27.22 -49.39 65.40
C THR A 907 -28.18 -50.56 65.53
N ILE A 908 -28.27 -51.16 66.73
CA ILE A 908 -29.10 -52.35 66.97
C ILE A 908 -30.57 -52.11 66.55
N ASP A 909 -31.09 -50.92 66.80
CA ASP A 909 -32.48 -50.56 66.51
C ASP A 909 -32.68 -49.93 65.13
N SER A 910 -31.61 -49.71 64.36
CA SER A 910 -31.66 -49.03 63.06
C SER A 910 -30.61 -49.61 62.10
N PRO A 911 -30.89 -50.76 61.46
CA PRO A 911 -30.10 -51.25 60.34
C PRO A 911 -30.24 -50.32 59.13
N ILE A 912 -29.20 -50.21 58.31
CA ILE A 912 -29.17 -49.25 57.18
C ILE A 912 -29.07 -50.02 55.87
N ASN A 913 -30.05 -49.85 54.99
CA ASN A 913 -29.99 -50.43 53.66
C ASN A 913 -28.84 -49.83 52.84
N VAL A 914 -28.04 -50.67 52.18
CA VAL A 914 -26.86 -50.22 51.41
C VAL A 914 -27.26 -49.36 50.21
N THR A 915 -28.37 -49.68 49.54
CA THR A 915 -28.90 -48.83 48.45
C THR A 915 -29.38 -47.49 48.99
N ALA A 916 -30.07 -47.47 50.14
CA ALA A 916 -30.52 -46.22 50.77
C ALA A 916 -29.33 -45.35 51.25
N LEU A 917 -28.25 -45.97 51.73
CA LEU A 917 -27.01 -45.29 52.06
C LEU A 917 -26.42 -44.58 50.82
N TYR A 918 -26.30 -45.31 49.71
CA TYR A 918 -25.80 -44.74 48.46
C TYR A 918 -26.72 -43.63 47.93
N GLU A 919 -28.04 -43.82 47.92
CA GLU A 919 -29.01 -42.81 47.51
C GLU A 919 -28.96 -41.57 48.41
N ALA A 920 -28.74 -41.71 49.73
CA ALA A 920 -28.63 -40.58 50.64
C ALA A 920 -27.48 -39.64 50.28
N PHE A 921 -26.32 -40.16 49.89
CA PHE A 921 -25.18 -39.35 49.43
C PHE A 921 -25.41 -38.69 48.06
N LEU A 922 -26.33 -39.20 47.24
CA LEU A 922 -26.69 -38.58 45.96
C LEU A 922 -27.84 -37.57 46.08
N GLN A 923 -28.78 -37.79 47.00
CA GLN A 923 -30.00 -36.99 47.12
C GLN A 923 -29.80 -35.71 47.93
N TYR A 924 -29.12 -35.82 49.07
CA TYR A 924 -29.01 -34.71 50.02
C TYR A 924 -27.69 -33.95 49.83
N ASP A 925 -27.82 -32.64 49.67
CA ASP A 925 -26.75 -31.65 49.41
C ASP A 925 -26.01 -31.18 50.67
N ASP A 926 -26.45 -31.62 51.84
CA ASP A 926 -25.77 -31.46 53.14
C ASP A 926 -24.59 -32.44 53.34
N LYS A 927 -24.39 -33.38 52.39
CA LYS A 927 -23.34 -34.41 52.43
C LYS A 927 -22.26 -34.13 51.39
N PRO A 928 -21.02 -34.60 51.60
CA PRO A 928 -20.00 -34.52 50.55
C PRO A 928 -20.40 -35.40 49.35
N MET A 929 -20.09 -34.94 48.14
CA MET A 929 -20.30 -35.70 46.91
C MET A 929 -19.38 -36.93 46.89
N ILE A 930 -19.77 -37.98 46.17
CA ILE A 930 -18.99 -39.21 46.03
C ILE A 930 -18.47 -39.37 44.60
N THR A 931 -17.22 -39.84 44.44
CA THR A 931 -16.57 -39.98 43.12
C THR A 931 -17.24 -41.00 42.23
N SER A 932 -17.62 -42.15 42.80
CA SER A 932 -18.28 -43.25 42.11
C SER A 932 -18.98 -44.15 43.12
N ARG A 933 -19.65 -45.19 42.62
CA ARG A 933 -20.21 -46.27 43.43
C ARG A 933 -19.14 -46.94 44.30
N ASP A 934 -17.91 -47.01 43.81
CA ASP A 934 -16.78 -47.63 44.50
C ASP A 934 -16.48 -46.93 45.82
N ALA A 935 -16.79 -45.63 45.96
CA ALA A 935 -16.62 -44.94 47.23
C ALA A 935 -17.43 -45.60 48.35
N VAL A 936 -18.65 -46.06 48.06
CA VAL A 936 -19.49 -46.79 49.02
C VAL A 936 -19.07 -48.25 49.13
N VAL A 937 -18.75 -48.93 48.03
CA VAL A 937 -18.24 -50.33 48.05
C VAL A 937 -16.99 -50.44 48.92
N ASN A 938 -15.98 -49.62 48.64
CA ASN A 938 -14.71 -49.61 49.35
C ASN A 938 -14.89 -49.27 50.83
N THR A 939 -15.80 -48.36 51.14
CA THR A 939 -16.16 -48.01 52.53
C THR A 939 -16.74 -49.22 53.25
N ILE A 940 -17.73 -49.88 52.65
CA ILE A 940 -18.41 -51.04 53.25
C ILE A 940 -17.44 -52.20 53.42
N GLN A 941 -16.66 -52.53 52.38
CA GLN A 941 -15.65 -53.59 52.43
C GLN A 941 -14.62 -53.33 53.52
N LYS A 942 -14.03 -52.12 53.54
CA LYS A 942 -13.00 -51.74 54.52
C LYS A 942 -13.50 -51.84 55.96
N TYR A 943 -14.68 -51.32 56.25
CA TYR A 943 -15.20 -51.28 57.62
C TYR A 943 -15.86 -52.58 58.08
N CYS A 944 -16.41 -53.38 57.15
CA CYS A 944 -16.84 -54.75 57.43
C CYS A 944 -15.65 -55.67 57.76
N TYR A 945 -14.59 -55.61 56.95
CA TYR A 945 -13.36 -56.36 57.19
C TYR A 945 -12.70 -55.98 58.53
N ASN A 946 -12.65 -54.69 58.83
CA ASN A 946 -12.10 -54.19 60.10
C ASN A 946 -13.03 -54.44 61.32
N GLY A 947 -14.25 -54.94 61.11
CA GLY A 947 -15.20 -55.28 62.18
C GLY A 947 -15.86 -54.07 62.86
N GLU A 948 -15.98 -52.95 62.17
CA GLU A 948 -16.62 -51.73 62.67
C GLU A 948 -18.15 -51.78 62.58
N PHE A 949 -18.68 -52.52 61.61
CA PHE A 949 -20.08 -52.97 61.49
C PHE A 949 -20.12 -54.25 60.65
N ASN A 950 -21.24 -54.97 60.64
CA ASN A 950 -21.40 -56.18 59.82
C ASN A 950 -22.31 -55.89 58.61
N VAL A 951 -22.19 -56.69 57.55
CA VAL A 951 -23.07 -56.58 56.37
C VAL A 951 -23.97 -57.81 56.33
N ALA A 952 -25.27 -57.62 56.23
CA ALA A 952 -26.27 -58.67 56.17
C ALA A 952 -26.92 -58.73 54.77
N PHE A 953 -27.26 -59.94 54.31
CA PHE A 953 -27.94 -60.18 53.05
C PHE A 953 -29.30 -60.84 53.29
N GLY A 954 -30.40 -60.19 52.89
CA GLY A 954 -31.77 -60.64 53.08
C GLY A 954 -32.77 -59.50 53.30
N GLU A 955 -33.90 -59.81 53.91
CA GLU A 955 -34.91 -58.81 54.30
C GLU A 955 -34.63 -58.29 55.71
N GLU A 956 -35.08 -57.06 56.02
CA GLU A 956 -34.88 -56.44 57.32
C GLU A 956 -35.41 -57.33 58.46
N GLY A 957 -34.52 -57.74 59.37
CA GLY A 957 -34.84 -58.65 60.47
C GLY A 957 -34.84 -60.15 60.11
N ASN A 958 -34.72 -60.52 58.83
CA ASN A 958 -34.59 -61.90 58.35
C ASN A 958 -33.41 -62.05 57.36
N TYR A 959 -32.21 -62.08 57.92
CA TYR A 959 -30.96 -62.15 57.16
C TYR A 959 -30.54 -63.60 56.90
N SER A 960 -30.33 -63.93 55.62
CA SER A 960 -29.85 -65.24 55.17
C SER A 960 -28.36 -65.46 55.38
N ARG A 961 -27.57 -64.37 55.37
CA ARG A 961 -26.13 -64.38 55.65
C ARG A 961 -25.70 -63.07 56.29
N ILE A 962 -24.75 -63.15 57.22
CA ILE A 962 -24.10 -61.98 57.84
C ILE A 962 -22.59 -62.14 57.64
N TYR A 963 -21.98 -61.17 56.95
CA TYR A 963 -20.55 -61.06 56.75
C TYR A 963 -19.93 -60.32 57.95
N HIS A 964 -18.99 -60.96 58.64
CA HIS A 964 -18.27 -60.41 59.79
C HIS A 964 -16.77 -60.60 59.61
N ARG A 965 -15.99 -59.51 59.57
CA ARG A 965 -14.53 -59.55 59.35
C ARG A 965 -14.10 -60.39 58.14
N GLU A 966 -14.94 -60.39 57.11
CA GLU A 966 -14.70 -61.04 55.83
C GLU A 966 -15.08 -60.10 54.68
N ASP A 967 -14.50 -60.34 53.51
CA ASP A 967 -14.84 -59.59 52.30
C ASP A 967 -16.25 -59.96 51.80
N VAL A 968 -17.03 -58.94 51.45
CA VAL A 968 -18.36 -59.14 50.89
C VAL A 968 -18.25 -59.44 49.39
N PHE A 969 -18.17 -60.73 49.04
CA PHE A 969 -18.04 -61.17 47.65
C PHE A 969 -19.32 -60.84 46.85
N GLY A 970 -19.16 -60.11 45.73
CA GLY A 970 -20.27 -59.76 44.83
C GLY A 970 -21.18 -58.62 45.30
N LEU A 971 -20.74 -57.77 46.24
CA LEU A 971 -21.52 -56.64 46.76
C LEU A 971 -22.06 -55.77 45.62
N ASN A 972 -23.39 -55.75 45.47
CA ASN A 972 -24.08 -54.86 44.54
C ASN A 972 -24.88 -53.81 45.32
N ILE A 973 -24.48 -52.54 45.21
CA ILE A 973 -25.14 -51.42 45.91
C ILE A 973 -26.58 -51.19 45.42
N GLU A 974 -26.91 -51.61 44.20
CA GLU A 974 -28.27 -51.47 43.65
C GLU A 974 -29.22 -52.57 44.16
N ASP A 975 -28.67 -53.61 44.80
CA ASP A 975 -29.47 -54.66 45.39
C ASP A 975 -29.91 -54.26 46.81
N ARG A 976 -31.23 -54.11 46.97
CA ARG A 976 -31.86 -53.73 48.24
C ARG A 976 -31.80 -54.83 49.29
N GLN A 977 -31.24 -56.00 48.97
CA GLN A 977 -31.06 -57.09 49.94
C GLN A 977 -29.84 -56.91 50.84
N TYR A 978 -28.96 -55.93 50.60
CA TYR A 978 -27.82 -55.64 51.47
C TYR A 978 -28.14 -54.62 52.56
N TRP A 979 -27.79 -54.94 53.80
CA TRP A 979 -28.01 -54.13 54.99
C TRP A 979 -26.74 -53.99 55.83
N LEU A 980 -26.46 -52.80 56.35
CA LEU A 980 -25.47 -52.57 57.39
C LEU A 980 -26.12 -52.79 58.75
N VAL A 981 -25.53 -53.64 59.58
CA VAL A 981 -26.04 -53.99 60.91
C VAL A 981 -24.95 -53.76 61.96
N ASP A 982 -25.37 -53.51 63.21
CA ASP A 982 -24.44 -53.27 64.32
C ASP A 982 -23.45 -54.44 64.48
N LYS A 983 -22.22 -54.13 64.91
CA LYS A 983 -21.16 -55.12 65.14
C LYS A 983 -21.55 -56.25 66.10
N SER A 984 -22.54 -56.03 66.95
CA SER A 984 -23.04 -57.01 67.94
C SER A 984 -23.98 -58.05 67.32
N VAL A 985 -24.47 -57.82 66.10
CA VAL A 985 -25.36 -58.75 65.37
C VAL A 985 -24.50 -59.82 64.67
N MET A 986 -24.39 -60.99 65.30
CA MET A 986 -23.55 -62.12 64.85
C MET A 986 -24.36 -63.19 64.09
N PRO A 987 -23.71 -64.04 63.25
CA PRO A 987 -24.36 -65.18 62.62
C PRO A 987 -24.91 -66.15 63.68
N LYS A 988 -26.12 -66.70 63.48
CA LYS A 988 -26.60 -67.82 64.31
C LYS A 988 -25.78 -69.08 64.01
N HIS A 989 -25.03 -69.57 64.99
CA HIS A 989 -24.52 -70.94 65.00
C HIS A 989 -25.66 -71.88 65.44
N GLU A 990 -26.10 -72.81 64.59
CA GLU A 990 -26.80 -74.02 65.04
C GLU A 990 -25.75 -75.04 65.47
N GLU A 991 -25.59 -75.23 66.79
CA GLU A 991 -24.88 -76.38 67.37
C GLU A 991 -25.88 -77.51 67.61
N LEU A 992 -25.65 -78.67 66.97
CA LEU A 992 -26.19 -79.95 67.42
C LEU A 992 -25.11 -80.63 68.26
N SER A 993 -25.28 -80.63 69.58
CA SER A 993 -24.51 -81.45 70.53
C SER A 993 -25.42 -82.53 71.15
N ASN A 994 -25.00 -83.77 70.97
CA ASN A 994 -25.14 -84.95 71.84
C ASN A 994 -24.16 -85.99 71.25
N THR A 995 -22.86 -86.06 71.62
CA THR A 995 -22.28 -86.59 72.89
C THR A 995 -22.51 -88.12 72.97
N GLU A 996 -21.56 -89.06 73.04
CA GLU A 996 -20.11 -89.20 73.29
C GLU A 996 -19.72 -90.66 72.84
N ALA A 997 -18.48 -91.10 72.59
CA ALA A 997 -17.25 -90.95 73.37
C ALA A 997 -15.96 -91.32 72.58
N ASP A 998 -14.89 -90.62 72.98
CA ASP A 998 -13.51 -91.08 73.25
C ASP A 998 -12.46 -91.41 72.16
N THR A 999 -11.54 -90.42 72.02
CA THR A 999 -10.05 -90.47 72.11
C THR A 999 -9.27 -91.40 71.16
N SER A 1000 -8.15 -91.04 70.53
CA SER A 1000 -7.16 -89.98 70.74
C SER A 1000 -6.12 -89.96 69.61
N THR A 1001 -5.59 -88.75 69.32
CA THR A 1001 -4.19 -88.40 68.97
C THR A 1001 -3.51 -88.97 67.72
N GLY A 1002 -2.96 -88.04 66.91
CA GLY A 1002 -1.53 -88.08 66.55
C GLY A 1002 -1.21 -88.06 65.06
N SER A 1003 -0.50 -87.00 64.66
CA SER A 1003 0.01 -86.63 63.34
C SER A 1003 0.84 -87.65 62.54
N GLU A 1004 1.02 -87.27 61.27
CA GLU A 1004 2.16 -87.51 60.35
C GLU A 1004 2.01 -88.53 59.19
N ILE A 1005 2.36 -87.99 58.01
CA ILE A 1005 2.50 -88.48 56.62
C ILE A 1005 3.65 -89.55 56.54
N PRO A 1006 3.95 -90.39 55.50
CA PRO A 1006 3.48 -90.52 54.09
C PRO A 1006 3.27 -91.98 53.56
N ALA A 1007 2.93 -92.11 52.27
CA ALA A 1007 3.57 -92.97 51.25
C ALA A 1007 2.63 -93.86 50.40
N THR A 1008 3.16 -94.17 49.22
CA THR A 1008 2.55 -94.57 47.94
C THR A 1008 2.40 -96.08 47.72
N ASP A 1009 1.58 -96.40 46.71
CA ASP A 1009 1.63 -97.55 45.76
C ASP A 1009 0.74 -98.82 45.89
N THR A 1010 0.27 -99.24 44.70
CA THR A 1010 -0.13 -100.57 44.18
C THR A 1010 -1.55 -101.17 44.40
N ALA A 1011 -2.35 -101.09 43.33
CA ALA A 1011 -2.91 -102.15 42.45
C ALA A 1011 -3.65 -103.43 42.97
N GLU A 1012 -4.75 -103.73 42.24
CA GLU A 1012 -5.43 -105.02 41.92
C GLU A 1012 -6.56 -105.59 42.81
N GLY A 1013 -7.66 -106.03 42.16
CA GLY A 1013 -8.52 -107.14 42.62
C GLY A 1013 -10.05 -106.97 42.53
N GLN A 1014 -10.78 -108.02 42.12
CA GLN A 1014 -12.24 -108.08 41.87
C GLN A 1014 -13.06 -108.64 43.06
N SER A 1015 -14.40 -108.60 42.93
CA SER A 1015 -15.45 -109.34 43.69
C SER A 1015 -15.92 -108.72 45.01
N GLY A 1016 -17.20 -108.89 45.35
CA GLY A 1016 -17.77 -108.78 46.72
C GLY A 1016 -17.43 -107.54 47.57
N GLU A 1017 -18.45 -106.73 47.90
CA GLU A 1017 -18.43 -105.45 48.67
C GLU A 1017 -18.19 -104.15 47.85
N THR A 1018 -19.08 -103.13 48.03
CA THR A 1018 -19.08 -101.74 47.45
C THR A 1018 -18.97 -101.56 45.92
N PRO A 1019 -19.70 -100.58 45.32
CA PRO A 1019 -19.00 -99.39 44.81
C PRO A 1019 -19.82 -98.06 44.76
N VAL A 1020 -19.10 -96.95 44.90
CA VAL A 1020 -19.51 -95.55 44.63
C VAL A 1020 -19.44 -95.28 43.11
N PRO A 1021 -20.25 -94.38 42.51
CA PRO A 1021 -20.21 -94.12 41.06
C PRO A 1021 -18.83 -93.62 40.61
N ILE A 1022 -18.21 -94.36 39.69
CA ILE A 1022 -16.93 -94.04 39.07
C ILE A 1022 -17.08 -92.78 38.20
N VAL A 1023 -16.44 -91.68 38.58
CA VAL A 1023 -16.27 -90.48 37.74
C VAL A 1023 -15.24 -90.79 36.65
N ARG A 1024 -15.62 -90.73 35.37
CA ARG A 1024 -14.69 -90.90 34.24
C ARG A 1024 -13.70 -89.72 34.20
N LYS A 1025 -12.40 -90.00 34.31
CA LYS A 1025 -11.32 -89.01 34.11
C LYS A 1025 -10.89 -89.02 32.63
N PHE A 1026 -10.91 -87.87 31.99
CA PHE A 1026 -10.51 -87.69 30.58
C PHE A 1026 -9.11 -87.10 30.52
N LYS A 1027 -8.24 -87.61 29.62
CA LYS A 1027 -6.89 -87.05 29.40
C LYS A 1027 -6.90 -85.78 28.54
N SER A 1028 -7.85 -85.68 27.61
CA SER A 1028 -8.10 -84.46 26.85
C SER A 1028 -9.58 -84.35 26.52
N ILE A 1029 -10.05 -83.11 26.39
CA ILE A 1029 -11.43 -82.78 26.01
C ILE A 1029 -11.33 -81.84 24.82
N LYS A 1030 -11.91 -82.23 23.69
CA LYS A 1030 -11.93 -81.43 22.46
C LYS A 1030 -13.36 -81.01 22.16
N VAL A 1031 -13.60 -79.70 22.14
CA VAL A 1031 -14.90 -79.10 21.81
C VAL A 1031 -14.73 -78.28 20.53
N SER A 1032 -15.52 -78.56 19.50
CA SER A 1032 -15.47 -77.82 18.23
C SER A 1032 -16.87 -77.53 17.68
N GLY A 1033 -17.06 -76.31 17.15
CA GLY A 1033 -18.33 -75.84 16.59
C GLY A 1033 -18.21 -74.40 16.06
N LYS A 1034 -19.19 -73.96 15.25
CA LYS A 1034 -19.26 -72.57 14.78
C LYS A 1034 -19.96 -71.72 15.85
N VAL A 1035 -19.28 -70.68 16.33
CA VAL A 1035 -19.83 -69.77 17.35
C VAL A 1035 -20.06 -68.38 16.75
N PRO A 1036 -21.24 -67.77 16.96
CA PRO A 1036 -21.49 -66.38 16.55
C PRO A 1036 -20.59 -65.39 17.31
N VAL A 1037 -20.08 -64.36 16.63
CA VAL A 1037 -19.11 -63.39 17.19
C VAL A 1037 -19.66 -62.64 18.40
N GLU A 1038 -20.97 -62.46 18.48
CA GLU A 1038 -21.68 -61.76 19.57
C GLU A 1038 -21.62 -62.52 20.91
N GLN A 1039 -21.41 -63.84 20.89
CA GLN A 1039 -21.34 -64.70 22.08
C GLN A 1039 -19.90 -64.99 22.53
N TRP A 1040 -18.93 -64.23 22.01
CA TRP A 1040 -17.50 -64.44 22.24
C TRP A 1040 -17.12 -64.40 23.74
N THR A 1041 -17.63 -63.45 24.50
CA THR A 1041 -17.36 -63.31 25.94
C THR A 1041 -17.91 -64.48 26.76
N GLN A 1042 -18.94 -65.17 26.26
CA GLN A 1042 -19.48 -66.38 26.90
C GLN A 1042 -18.53 -67.58 26.75
N LEU A 1043 -17.74 -67.67 25.67
CA LEU A 1043 -16.75 -68.75 25.55
C LEU A 1043 -15.65 -68.64 26.60
N PHE A 1044 -15.20 -67.43 26.89
CA PHE A 1044 -14.14 -67.18 27.87
C PHE A 1044 -14.61 -67.55 29.29
N SER A 1045 -15.80 -67.10 29.67
CA SER A 1045 -16.39 -67.42 30.99
C SER A 1045 -16.83 -68.88 31.13
N SER A 1046 -17.29 -69.52 30.04
CA SER A 1046 -17.87 -70.87 30.11
C SER A 1046 -16.86 -72.00 29.91
N PHE A 1047 -15.76 -71.76 29.18
CA PHE A 1047 -14.76 -72.79 28.89
C PHE A 1047 -13.37 -72.43 29.40
N VAL A 1048 -12.92 -71.18 29.24
CA VAL A 1048 -11.54 -70.81 29.59
C VAL A 1048 -11.36 -70.65 31.09
N VAL A 1049 -12.21 -69.87 31.76
CA VAL A 1049 -12.12 -69.63 33.21
C VAL A 1049 -12.30 -70.91 34.05
N PRO A 1050 -13.23 -71.83 33.75
CA PRO A 1050 -13.38 -73.06 34.53
C PRO A 1050 -12.26 -74.07 34.27
N LEU A 1051 -11.70 -74.12 33.05
CA LEU A 1051 -10.60 -75.03 32.71
C LEU A 1051 -9.24 -74.50 33.19
N SER A 1052 -9.06 -73.18 33.31
CA SER A 1052 -7.82 -72.56 33.82
C SER A 1052 -7.61 -72.82 35.32
N GLN A 1053 -8.67 -73.10 36.08
CA GLN A 1053 -8.59 -73.43 37.51
C GLN A 1053 -7.96 -74.82 37.79
N ASN A 1054 -7.73 -75.64 36.75
CA ASN A 1054 -7.22 -77.01 36.88
C ASN A 1054 -5.78 -77.24 36.35
N ASN A 1055 -4.97 -76.19 36.13
CA ASN A 1055 -3.58 -76.27 35.64
C ASN A 1055 -3.41 -77.10 34.34
N LEU A 1056 -4.41 -77.08 33.45
CA LEU A 1056 -4.34 -77.74 32.15
C LEU A 1056 -3.65 -76.83 31.11
N GLU A 1057 -2.89 -77.40 30.18
CA GLU A 1057 -2.46 -76.69 28.98
C GLU A 1057 -3.68 -76.47 28.05
N ILE A 1058 -4.02 -75.21 27.81
CA ILE A 1058 -5.14 -74.81 26.97
C ILE A 1058 -4.59 -74.38 25.61
N GLU A 1059 -4.85 -75.16 24.57
CA GLU A 1059 -4.53 -74.80 23.19
C GLU A 1059 -5.77 -74.18 22.51
N VAL A 1060 -5.64 -72.94 22.03
CA VAL A 1060 -6.72 -72.22 21.32
C VAL A 1060 -6.30 -71.98 19.88
N SER A 1061 -7.02 -72.57 18.93
CA SER A 1061 -6.80 -72.36 17.48
C SER A 1061 -7.91 -71.51 16.88
N PHE A 1062 -7.52 -70.49 16.12
CA PHE A 1062 -8.43 -69.56 15.45
C PHE A 1062 -8.34 -69.78 13.94
N LYS A 1063 -9.46 -70.07 13.29
CA LYS A 1063 -9.53 -70.19 11.82
C LYS A 1063 -10.63 -69.28 11.26
N ALA A 1064 -10.23 -68.15 10.69
CA ALA A 1064 -11.12 -67.26 9.96
C ALA A 1064 -11.08 -67.60 8.46
N LYS A 1065 -12.23 -67.56 7.79
CA LYS A 1065 -12.32 -67.75 6.33
C LYS A 1065 -12.91 -66.49 5.71
N SER A 1066 -12.29 -66.01 4.64
CA SER A 1066 -12.84 -64.94 3.81
C SER A 1066 -14.22 -65.32 3.29
N THR A 1067 -15.15 -64.36 3.30
CA THR A 1067 -16.46 -64.49 2.67
C THR A 1067 -16.50 -63.63 1.41
N SER A 1068 -17.30 -64.01 0.42
CA SER A 1068 -17.37 -63.33 -0.90
C SER A 1068 -17.78 -61.86 -0.82
N SER A 1069 -18.35 -61.40 0.30
CA SER A 1069 -18.71 -60.00 0.55
C SER A 1069 -17.61 -59.15 1.19
N LYS A 1070 -16.60 -59.75 1.83
CA LYS A 1070 -15.47 -59.05 2.47
C LYS A 1070 -14.22 -59.97 2.46
N PRO A 1071 -13.38 -59.91 1.42
CA PRO A 1071 -12.14 -60.67 1.38
C PRO A 1071 -11.10 -60.10 2.38
N LEU A 1072 -10.40 -60.98 3.10
CA LEU A 1072 -9.21 -60.60 3.87
C LEU A 1072 -8.03 -60.50 2.90
N ASP A 1073 -7.53 -59.28 2.70
CA ASP A 1073 -6.30 -59.00 1.96
C ASP A 1073 -5.21 -58.44 2.89
N GLU A 1074 -3.94 -58.56 2.50
CA GLU A 1074 -2.79 -58.13 3.33
C GLU A 1074 -2.74 -56.61 3.59
N SER A 1075 -3.47 -55.83 2.79
CA SER A 1075 -3.54 -54.37 2.92
C SER A 1075 -4.58 -53.92 3.93
N ALA A 1076 -5.54 -54.79 4.28
CA ALA A 1076 -6.60 -54.52 5.23
C ALA A 1076 -6.04 -54.29 6.63
N GLN A 1077 -6.47 -53.20 7.26
CA GLN A 1077 -6.04 -52.81 8.59
C GLN A 1077 -6.32 -53.88 9.65
N ILE A 1078 -7.40 -54.67 9.45
CA ILE A 1078 -7.75 -55.80 10.30
C ILE A 1078 -6.67 -56.90 10.25
N TYR A 1079 -6.10 -57.18 9.07
CA TYR A 1079 -5.03 -58.19 8.93
C TYR A 1079 -3.76 -57.78 9.70
N LYS A 1080 -3.37 -56.51 9.61
CA LYS A 1080 -2.22 -55.96 10.32
C LYS A 1080 -2.38 -56.02 11.84
N VAL A 1081 -3.57 -55.65 12.34
CA VAL A 1081 -3.89 -55.73 13.78
C VAL A 1081 -3.85 -57.18 14.28
N VAL A 1082 -4.37 -58.14 13.50
CA VAL A 1082 -4.34 -59.57 13.85
C VAL A 1082 -2.91 -60.11 13.90
N LYS A 1083 -2.07 -59.75 12.91
CA LYS A 1083 -0.66 -60.15 12.86
C LYS A 1083 0.15 -59.58 14.02
N GLU A 1084 -0.04 -58.31 14.34
CA GLU A 1084 0.65 -57.62 15.43
C GLU A 1084 0.22 -58.17 16.80
N SER A 1085 -1.08 -58.46 16.98
CA SER A 1085 -1.61 -59.06 18.21
C SER A 1085 -1.12 -60.49 18.41
N ALA A 1086 -1.05 -61.30 17.34
CA ALA A 1086 -0.49 -62.65 17.40
C ALA A 1086 0.98 -62.62 17.85
N GLN A 1087 1.75 -61.64 17.37
CA GLN A 1087 3.16 -61.48 17.71
C GLN A 1087 3.36 -61.02 19.17
N GLN A 1088 2.53 -60.09 19.68
CA GLN A 1088 2.57 -59.65 21.08
C GLN A 1088 2.19 -60.76 22.07
N LEU A 1089 1.31 -61.67 21.66
CA LEU A 1089 0.86 -62.80 22.48
C LEU A 1089 1.71 -64.07 22.29
N GLY A 1090 2.76 -64.02 21.46
CA GLY A 1090 3.66 -65.15 21.23
C GLY A 1090 3.06 -66.32 20.41
N LEU A 1091 1.99 -66.07 19.67
CA LEU A 1091 1.26 -67.06 18.87
C LEU A 1091 1.82 -67.15 17.44
N LYS A 1092 1.87 -68.36 16.86
CA LYS A 1092 2.23 -68.54 15.44
C LYS A 1092 1.02 -68.27 14.55
N LEU A 1093 1.21 -67.41 13.54
CA LEU A 1093 0.22 -67.14 12.51
C LEU A 1093 0.63 -67.87 11.22
N GLU A 1094 -0.22 -68.80 10.76
CA GLU A 1094 -0.05 -69.51 9.49
C GLU A 1094 -1.09 -69.00 8.48
N GLU A 1095 -0.62 -68.61 7.30
CA GLU A 1095 -1.44 -68.14 6.17
C GLU A 1095 -1.77 -69.35 5.29
N GLU A 1096 -3.05 -69.61 5.01
CA GLU A 1096 -3.55 -70.84 4.36
C GLU A 1096 -4.32 -70.55 3.07
#